data_AF-A0A496AWT9-F1
#
_entry.id   AF-A0A496AWT9-F1
#
_cell.length_a   1.000
_cell.length_b   1.000
_cell.length_c   1.000
_cell.angle_alpha   90.00
_cell.angle_beta   90.00
_cell.angle_gamma   90.00
#
_symmetry.space_group_name_H-M   'P 1'
#
loop_
_entity.id
_entity.type
_entity.pdbx_description
1 polymer ?
#
loop_
_entity_poly.entity_id
_entity_poly.type
_entity_poly.pdbx_seq_one_letter_code
_entity_poly.pdbx_strand_id
1 'polypeptide(L)'
;MVDCWGLYEISLNGPDSGNPFVEVELTAEFKHENNTFIPHGFYDGNGIYKIRFMPNEIGEWTYTTKSNITELNNKIGQFTCVEPSKENHGPIQIHKDFYLQYADGTPYHQFGTTCYAWTHQGNAMEEQTLKTLQNAPFNKLRMCIFPKDYVYNKNEPLYYPYEGKPLTDWDFTRFNPVFWQHFEKRVQDLLNLGIEADIILFHTYDRWDFENMDAESDDRYIRYAVARLAAYRNVWWSLANEYDIMPSKDETDWNRFFQIIRYHDPYQRLRGIHNCRGWYDHSKPWVTHTSIQTSNMEHGIRYRCQYGKPVIYDECKYEGNIPHGWGNINAQQMVHRFWSGTLSGCYVGHGETYEHPEDLLWWAKGGILRGDSPPRIAFLKEFMADAPPFDTLEPVGDDAGRYILAKQGEYYLVYTTEPQDITIELSGDQPYKIDAVDTWNMKILPIGTAQPGEYTFTSPHPDFAYRFTPYVTGEKIRPQVKATANIVQGSAPLTVNFSAEGNLSYSWDFGDGTTSTESNPTHTYQDMGQYTVNLKVADAEGTTSTTAFKIDVLPKTPVDMGTYKEFPGSKDGLVFLWNGSLEQSNEIELLDGAAITVDGQLDVSNGTILPKNVNEILLNECQKSNQFTLECLITTENLNQSGPARIITFSNDITHRNFTLGQESNRIAVRIRTPRTGENGMGGEFSFGKIESTIPLHIIVSYFEGNTYCYLDGELVYTSKSIQGNFSNWESSILLFGDEVNGSRSWIGRLNNIAIYSRFIGLDEAKIKYNITQNK
;
A
#
# COMPACT_ATOMS: atom_id res chain seq x y z
N MET A 1 -12.16 42.96 10.45
CA MET A 1 -12.03 42.42 9.08
C MET A 1 -11.64 40.96 9.20
N VAL A 2 -12.24 40.09 8.40
CA VAL A 2 -11.95 38.66 8.32
C VAL A 2 -11.90 38.27 6.85
N ASP A 3 -10.97 37.41 6.46
CA ASP A 3 -10.91 36.89 5.09
C ASP A 3 -12.20 36.13 4.73
N CYS A 4 -12.60 36.16 3.47
CA CYS A 4 -13.55 35.18 2.94
C CYS A 4 -13.03 33.76 3.22
N TRP A 5 -13.88 32.89 3.74
CA TRP A 5 -13.53 31.56 4.26
C TRP A 5 -12.57 31.54 5.47
N GLY A 6 -12.35 32.69 6.10
CA GLY A 6 -11.68 32.84 7.39
C GLY A 6 -12.59 32.51 8.57
N LEU A 7 -12.01 32.41 9.77
CA LEU A 7 -12.76 32.15 11.00
C LEU A 7 -13.13 33.48 11.68
N TYR A 8 -14.43 33.73 11.85
CA TYR A 8 -14.95 34.78 12.74
C TYR A 8 -15.51 34.12 14.01
N GLU A 9 -15.13 34.63 15.19
CA GLU A 9 -15.56 34.07 16.48
C GLU A 9 -16.18 35.14 17.36
N ILE A 10 -17.39 34.86 17.85
CA ILE A 10 -18.02 35.63 18.92
C ILE A 10 -17.67 34.94 20.24
N SER A 11 -17.21 35.69 21.23
CA SER A 11 -17.04 35.23 22.62
C SER A 11 -17.91 36.05 23.56
N LEU A 12 -18.74 35.38 24.36
CA LEU A 12 -19.69 35.99 25.29
C LEU A 12 -19.50 35.42 26.70
N ASN A 13 -19.70 36.27 27.70
CA ASN A 13 -19.82 35.84 29.09
C ASN A 13 -21.27 35.46 29.38
N GLY A 14 -21.48 34.30 29.99
CA GLY A 14 -22.78 33.78 30.41
C GLY A 14 -22.67 33.01 31.72
N PRO A 15 -23.74 32.31 32.12
CA PRO A 15 -23.76 31.52 33.35
C PRO A 15 -22.78 30.34 33.28
N ASP A 16 -22.13 30.03 34.40
CA ASP A 16 -21.30 28.84 34.60
C ASP A 16 -21.90 27.87 35.63
N SER A 17 -22.98 28.27 36.30
CA SER A 17 -23.78 27.44 37.20
C SER A 17 -24.68 26.46 36.45
N GLY A 18 -25.03 25.33 37.06
CA GLY A 18 -25.89 24.31 36.42
C GLY A 18 -25.11 23.46 35.43
N ASN A 19 -25.78 22.92 34.40
CA ASN A 19 -25.12 22.27 33.28
C ASN A 19 -25.24 23.12 32.00
N PRO A 20 -24.27 24.02 31.75
CA PRO A 20 -24.30 24.92 30.60
C PRO A 20 -24.22 24.23 29.23
N PHE A 21 -23.78 22.96 29.17
CA PHE A 21 -23.73 22.19 27.93
C PHE A 21 -25.09 21.64 27.49
N VAL A 22 -26.05 21.58 28.41
CA VAL A 22 -27.40 21.02 28.16
C VAL A 22 -28.48 22.08 28.34
N GLU A 23 -28.34 22.94 29.34
CA GLU A 23 -29.39 23.89 29.74
C GLU A 23 -29.40 25.18 28.91
N VAL A 24 -28.30 25.49 28.20
CA VAL A 24 -28.17 26.73 27.44
C VAL A 24 -28.23 26.47 25.95
N GLU A 25 -29.21 27.09 25.30
CA GLU A 25 -29.30 27.16 23.85
C GLU A 25 -28.66 28.45 23.37
N LEU A 26 -27.78 28.36 22.37
CA LEU A 26 -27.14 29.53 21.77
C LEU A 26 -27.02 29.33 20.26
N THR A 27 -27.48 30.31 19.49
CA THR A 27 -27.21 30.44 18.05
C THR A 27 -26.95 31.90 17.70
N ALA A 28 -26.48 32.17 16.49
CA ALA A 28 -26.50 33.53 15.95
C ALA A 28 -26.97 33.53 14.50
N GLU A 29 -27.81 34.48 14.16
CA GLU A 29 -28.21 34.76 12.80
C GLU A 29 -27.19 35.72 12.18
N PHE A 30 -26.35 35.22 11.28
CA PHE A 30 -25.41 36.02 10.49
C PHE A 30 -26.05 36.40 9.16
N LYS A 31 -26.04 37.70 8.81
CA LYS A 31 -26.71 38.25 7.64
C LYS A 31 -25.77 39.09 6.77
N HIS A 32 -25.81 38.84 5.48
CA HIS A 32 -25.23 39.66 4.42
C HIS A 32 -26.19 39.65 3.23
N GLU A 33 -26.66 40.83 2.83
CA GLU A 33 -27.70 40.98 1.81
C GLU A 33 -28.90 40.04 2.04
N ASN A 34 -29.11 39.06 1.15
CA ASN A 34 -30.19 38.07 1.23
C ASN A 34 -29.75 36.75 1.88
N ASN A 35 -28.47 36.59 2.19
CA ASN A 35 -27.91 35.38 2.78
C ASN A 35 -28.03 35.39 4.30
N THR A 36 -28.46 34.27 4.86
CA THR A 36 -28.59 34.08 6.31
C THR A 36 -28.03 32.73 6.72
N PHE A 37 -27.11 32.74 7.68
CA PHE A 37 -26.55 31.54 8.29
C PHE A 37 -26.87 31.51 9.78
N ILE A 38 -27.18 30.32 10.31
CA ILE A 38 -27.55 30.16 11.73
C ILE A 38 -26.66 29.08 12.37
N PRO A 39 -25.33 29.31 12.53
CA PRO A 39 -24.48 28.41 13.28
C PRO A 39 -24.92 28.32 14.75
N HIS A 40 -24.75 27.14 15.32
CA HIS A 40 -24.91 26.92 16.75
C HIS A 40 -23.69 27.43 17.52
N GLY A 41 -23.96 28.00 18.68
CA GLY A 41 -22.95 28.28 19.69
C GLY A 41 -22.69 27.09 20.59
N PHE A 42 -21.66 27.22 21.42
CA PHE A 42 -21.25 26.20 22.38
C PHE A 42 -20.67 26.83 23.65
N TYR A 43 -20.76 26.13 24.77
CA TYR A 43 -20.05 26.48 26.00
C TYR A 43 -18.59 26.04 25.91
N ASP A 44 -17.65 26.89 26.33
CA ASP A 44 -16.20 26.68 26.23
C ASP A 44 -15.49 26.72 27.59
N GLY A 45 -16.26 26.57 28.68
CA GLY A 45 -15.73 26.58 30.05
C GLY A 45 -15.65 27.98 30.66
N ASN A 46 -15.57 28.03 32.00
CA ASN A 46 -15.38 29.25 32.78
C ASN A 46 -16.36 30.40 32.43
N GLY A 47 -17.63 30.09 32.18
CA GLY A 47 -18.65 31.08 31.82
C GLY A 47 -18.52 31.64 30.40
N ILE A 48 -17.63 31.09 29.57
CA ILE A 48 -17.42 31.54 28.19
C ILE A 48 -18.26 30.71 27.23
N TYR A 49 -19.00 31.41 26.37
CA TYR A 49 -19.75 30.84 25.26
C TYR A 49 -19.23 31.40 23.95
N LYS A 50 -19.17 30.54 22.93
CA LYS A 50 -18.65 30.90 21.62
C LYS A 50 -19.60 30.57 20.50
N ILE A 51 -19.52 31.35 19.43
CA ILE A 51 -20.17 31.06 18.15
C ILE A 51 -19.14 31.31 17.06
N ARG A 52 -18.91 30.29 16.23
CA ARG A 52 -17.94 30.37 15.13
C ARG A 52 -18.68 30.46 13.80
N PHE A 53 -18.23 31.38 12.97
CA PHE A 53 -18.77 31.65 11.65
C PHE A 53 -17.68 31.72 10.58
N MET A 54 -17.93 31.12 9.42
CA MET A 54 -17.08 31.25 8.24
C MET A 54 -17.84 32.03 7.16
N PRO A 55 -17.55 33.33 6.92
CA PRO A 55 -18.18 34.09 5.86
C PRO A 55 -17.75 33.53 4.49
N ASN A 56 -18.67 33.52 3.53
CA ASN A 56 -18.42 33.01 2.17
C ASN A 56 -18.52 34.10 1.09
N GLU A 57 -18.82 35.35 1.47
CA GLU A 57 -19.00 36.48 0.56
C GLU A 57 -18.39 37.74 1.17
N ILE A 58 -17.78 38.57 0.31
CA ILE A 58 -17.09 39.81 0.68
C ILE A 58 -18.11 40.91 0.97
N GLY A 59 -17.84 41.71 1.99
CA GLY A 59 -18.66 42.86 2.36
C GLY A 59 -19.03 42.89 3.84
N GLU A 60 -19.97 43.74 4.18
CA GLU A 60 -20.41 43.90 5.57
C GLU A 60 -21.36 42.77 5.98
N TRP A 61 -21.03 42.10 7.08
CA TRP A 61 -21.84 41.09 7.74
C TRP A 61 -22.31 41.63 9.09
N THR A 62 -23.55 41.30 9.44
CA THR A 62 -24.11 41.58 10.76
C THR A 62 -24.48 40.27 11.44
N TYR A 63 -24.53 40.25 12.77
CA TYR A 63 -25.08 39.12 13.50
C TYR A 63 -26.03 39.57 14.61
N THR A 64 -26.99 38.71 14.93
CA THR A 64 -27.82 38.80 16.14
C THR A 64 -27.87 37.44 16.82
N THR A 65 -27.47 37.36 18.10
CA THR A 65 -27.51 36.11 18.86
C THR A 65 -28.91 35.80 19.36
N LYS A 66 -29.23 34.50 19.45
CA LYS A 66 -30.47 33.98 20.03
C LYS A 66 -30.14 32.97 21.13
N SER A 67 -30.71 33.15 22.31
CA SER A 67 -30.51 32.26 23.45
C SER A 67 -31.70 32.28 24.41
N ASN A 68 -31.90 31.18 25.14
CA ASN A 68 -32.80 31.12 26.29
C ASN A 68 -32.24 31.88 27.52
N ILE A 69 -30.97 32.27 27.49
CA ILE A 69 -30.28 33.03 28.55
C ILE A 69 -30.21 34.51 28.18
N THR A 70 -30.64 35.39 29.09
CA THR A 70 -30.76 36.84 28.83
C THR A 70 -29.39 37.49 28.57
N GLU A 71 -28.35 37.05 29.27
CA GLU A 71 -26.98 37.54 29.10
C GLU A 71 -26.40 37.22 27.72
N LEU A 72 -26.91 36.20 27.03
CA LEU A 72 -26.42 35.72 25.74
C LEU A 72 -27.34 36.08 24.57
N ASN A 73 -28.61 36.42 24.84
CA ASN A 73 -29.63 36.70 23.84
C ASN A 73 -29.55 38.14 23.29
N ASN A 74 -29.97 38.34 22.04
CA ASN A 74 -30.07 39.63 21.36
C ASN A 74 -28.76 40.46 21.35
N LYS A 75 -27.60 39.80 21.35
CA LYS A 75 -26.32 40.49 21.13
C LYS A 75 -26.15 40.75 19.66
N ILE A 76 -25.86 41.99 19.31
CA ILE A 76 -25.66 42.42 17.93
C ILE A 76 -24.20 42.79 17.70
N GLY A 77 -23.72 42.57 16.49
CA GLY A 77 -22.44 43.08 16.05
C GLY A 77 -22.31 43.04 14.54
N GLN A 78 -21.19 43.54 14.05
CA GLN A 78 -20.89 43.62 12.62
C GLN A 78 -19.40 43.40 12.36
N PHE A 79 -19.07 42.88 11.20
CA PHE A 79 -17.70 42.75 10.73
C PHE A 79 -17.65 42.79 9.20
N THR A 80 -16.52 43.22 8.65
CA THR A 80 -16.26 43.18 7.20
C THR A 80 -15.58 41.88 6.82
N CYS A 81 -16.17 41.13 5.89
CA CYS A 81 -15.51 40.07 5.14
C CYS A 81 -14.71 40.69 3.98
N VAL A 82 -13.45 40.32 3.81
CA VAL A 82 -12.54 40.85 2.77
C VAL A 82 -12.09 39.74 1.82
N GLU A 83 -11.43 40.12 0.73
CA GLU A 83 -10.79 39.17 -0.20
C GLU A 83 -9.98 38.12 0.55
N PRO A 84 -10.04 36.83 0.15
CA PRO A 84 -9.23 35.80 0.77
C PRO A 84 -7.74 36.08 0.56
N SER A 85 -6.92 35.80 1.59
CA SER A 85 -5.47 35.78 1.44
C SER A 85 -5.02 34.77 0.37
N LYS A 86 -3.82 34.98 -0.20
CA LYS A 86 -3.33 34.24 -1.38
C LYS A 86 -3.39 32.71 -1.25
N GLU A 87 -3.13 32.18 -0.06
CA GLU A 87 -3.10 30.74 0.22
C GLU A 87 -4.46 30.22 0.76
N ASN A 88 -5.47 31.08 0.81
CA ASN A 88 -6.82 30.74 1.28
C ASN A 88 -7.74 30.51 0.07
N HIS A 89 -7.77 29.25 -0.38
CA HIS A 89 -8.63 28.81 -1.48
C HIS A 89 -10.08 28.52 -1.05
N GLY A 90 -10.39 28.66 0.24
CA GLY A 90 -11.65 28.25 0.82
C GLY A 90 -11.75 26.73 1.02
N PRO A 91 -12.94 26.19 1.31
CA PRO A 91 -13.12 24.76 1.52
C PRO A 91 -13.19 23.93 0.25
N ILE A 92 -12.92 22.62 0.38
CA ILE A 92 -13.11 21.65 -0.70
C ILE A 92 -14.59 21.35 -0.94
N GLN A 93 -14.96 21.25 -2.21
CA GLN A 93 -16.29 20.89 -2.69
C GLN A 93 -16.22 19.86 -3.83
N ILE A 94 -17.33 19.14 -4.03
CA ILE A 94 -17.49 18.21 -5.14
C ILE A 94 -17.58 19.01 -6.46
N HIS A 95 -16.90 18.53 -7.49
CA HIS A 95 -16.86 19.11 -8.83
C HIS A 95 -17.10 18.04 -9.89
N LYS A 96 -17.99 18.31 -10.87
CA LYS A 96 -18.30 17.39 -11.99
C LYS A 96 -18.48 15.93 -11.54
N ASP A 97 -19.27 15.74 -10.48
CA ASP A 97 -19.63 14.46 -9.85
C ASP A 97 -18.50 13.64 -9.20
N PHE A 98 -17.27 13.65 -9.75
CA PHE A 98 -16.17 12.78 -9.32
C PHE A 98 -14.92 13.52 -8.84
N TYR A 99 -14.83 14.80 -9.13
CA TYR A 99 -13.63 15.59 -8.89
C TYR A 99 -13.79 16.48 -7.65
N LEU A 100 -12.67 16.99 -7.17
CA LEU A 100 -12.62 17.89 -6.03
C LEU A 100 -11.98 19.20 -6.47
N GLN A 101 -12.53 20.30 -5.96
CA GLN A 101 -11.96 21.63 -6.14
C GLN A 101 -12.14 22.44 -4.86
N TYR A 102 -11.31 23.46 -4.68
CA TYR A 102 -11.51 24.49 -3.68
C TYR A 102 -12.69 25.41 -4.05
N ALA A 103 -13.16 26.20 -3.08
CA ALA A 103 -14.27 27.12 -3.27
C ALA A 103 -13.97 28.24 -4.28
N ASP A 104 -12.70 28.64 -4.43
CA ASP A 104 -12.23 29.60 -5.42
C ASP A 104 -12.10 29.02 -6.86
N GLY A 105 -12.35 27.71 -7.04
CA GLY A 105 -12.22 27.01 -8.31
C GLY A 105 -10.84 26.40 -8.57
N THR A 106 -9.89 26.52 -7.64
CA THR A 106 -8.60 25.85 -7.73
C THR A 106 -8.79 24.32 -7.69
N PRO A 107 -8.25 23.54 -8.65
CA PRO A 107 -8.36 22.08 -8.61
C PRO A 107 -7.71 21.48 -7.36
N TYR A 108 -8.33 20.45 -6.80
CA TYR A 108 -7.78 19.72 -5.65
C TYR A 108 -7.62 18.24 -5.98
N HIS A 109 -6.37 17.79 -6.04
CA HIS A 109 -6.05 16.36 -6.12
C HIS A 109 -5.63 15.88 -4.73
N GLN A 110 -6.42 14.97 -4.15
CA GLN A 110 -6.16 14.46 -2.82
C GLN A 110 -5.01 13.45 -2.81
N PHE A 111 -4.06 13.65 -1.89
CA PHE A 111 -2.98 12.75 -1.52
C PHE A 111 -2.97 12.67 0.01
N GLY A 112 -3.56 11.62 0.57
CA GLY A 112 -3.82 11.55 2.00
C GLY A 112 -2.78 10.76 2.77
N THR A 113 -2.78 10.91 4.09
CA THR A 113 -2.20 9.91 4.98
C THR A 113 -3.05 9.66 6.23
N THR A 114 -2.73 8.60 6.95
CA THR A 114 -3.43 8.16 8.16
C THR A 114 -2.54 8.28 9.38
N CYS A 115 -3.06 8.94 10.42
CA CYS A 115 -2.38 9.15 11.69
C CYS A 115 -3.40 9.26 12.82
N TYR A 116 -4.08 8.15 13.15
CA TYR A 116 -5.36 8.16 13.85
C TYR A 116 -5.37 8.90 15.18
N ALA A 117 -4.38 8.72 16.04
CA ALA A 117 -4.39 9.19 17.42
C ALA A 117 -3.30 10.22 17.73
N TRP A 118 -2.82 10.94 16.72
CA TRP A 118 -1.68 11.84 16.85
C TRP A 118 -1.92 12.97 17.85
N THR A 119 -3.14 13.49 17.93
CA THR A 119 -3.56 14.54 18.88
C THR A 119 -3.66 14.07 20.33
N HIS A 120 -3.35 12.80 20.58
CA HIS A 120 -3.43 12.16 21.89
C HIS A 120 -2.06 11.70 22.40
N GLN A 121 -0.98 12.06 21.69
CA GLN A 121 0.39 11.61 22.01
C GLN A 121 1.19 12.63 22.84
N GLY A 122 0.58 13.77 23.15
CA GLY A 122 1.22 14.86 23.89
C GLY A 122 2.03 15.79 22.98
N ASN A 123 2.22 17.02 23.47
CA ASN A 123 2.72 18.13 22.66
C ASN A 123 4.01 17.82 21.89
N ALA A 124 5.01 17.17 22.51
CA ALA A 124 6.28 16.91 21.84
C ALA A 124 6.13 16.02 20.59
N MET A 125 5.31 14.96 20.68
CA MET A 125 5.06 14.07 19.55
C MET A 125 4.19 14.75 18.49
N GLU A 126 3.18 15.52 18.90
CA GLU A 126 2.33 16.28 18.00
C GLU A 126 3.11 17.30 17.16
N GLU A 127 4.00 18.08 17.78
CA GLU A 127 4.87 19.03 17.06
C GLU A 127 5.82 18.31 16.09
N GLN A 128 6.32 17.13 16.47
CA GLN A 128 7.15 16.30 15.57
C GLN A 128 6.34 15.80 14.37
N THR A 129 5.08 15.40 14.57
CA THR A 129 4.16 15.03 13.49
C THR A 129 3.95 16.19 12.52
N LEU A 130 3.67 17.40 13.03
CA LEU A 130 3.50 18.59 12.20
C LEU A 130 4.75 18.90 11.36
N LYS A 131 5.94 18.78 11.95
CA LYS A 131 7.21 18.96 11.23
C LYS A 131 7.42 17.93 10.12
N THR A 132 7.01 16.68 10.36
CA THR A 132 7.06 15.63 9.34
C THR A 132 6.08 15.93 8.21
N LEU A 133 4.83 16.29 8.54
CA LEU A 133 3.79 16.63 7.57
C LEU A 133 4.18 17.82 6.68
N GLN A 134 4.84 18.83 7.23
CA GLN A 134 5.32 19.99 6.48
C GLN A 134 6.21 19.62 5.28
N ASN A 135 6.91 18.50 5.35
CA ASN A 135 7.82 18.02 4.31
C ASN A 135 7.30 16.79 3.56
N ALA A 136 6.10 16.30 3.92
CA ALA A 136 5.47 15.14 3.31
C ALA A 136 4.57 15.59 2.14
N PRO A 137 4.27 14.71 1.16
CA PRO A 137 3.44 15.09 0.01
C PRO A 137 1.95 15.26 0.34
N PHE A 138 1.55 14.99 1.58
CA PHE A 138 0.15 14.79 1.94
C PHE A 138 -0.59 16.10 2.16
N ASN A 139 -1.81 16.19 1.63
CA ASN A 139 -2.73 17.32 1.80
C ASN A 139 -4.04 16.93 2.51
N LYS A 140 -4.16 15.69 2.98
CA LYS A 140 -5.25 15.25 3.87
C LYS A 140 -4.71 14.33 4.96
N LEU A 141 -5.20 14.45 6.19
CA LEU A 141 -4.84 13.59 7.31
C LEU A 141 -6.10 12.99 7.95
N ARG A 142 -6.19 11.65 8.03
CA ARG A 142 -7.22 10.97 8.83
C ARG A 142 -6.84 10.96 10.31
N MET A 143 -7.74 11.48 11.15
CA MET A 143 -7.50 11.64 12.59
C MET A 143 -8.78 11.46 13.41
N CYS A 144 -8.68 10.79 14.55
CA CYS A 144 -9.77 10.51 15.47
C CYS A 144 -9.94 11.63 16.49
N ILE A 145 -11.20 12.06 16.70
CA ILE A 145 -11.52 12.89 17.87
C ILE A 145 -11.21 12.08 19.13
N PHE A 146 -11.83 10.91 19.28
CA PHE A 146 -11.60 10.08 20.46
C PHE A 146 -10.20 9.45 20.47
N PRO A 147 -9.62 9.22 21.67
CA PRO A 147 -8.37 8.50 21.81
C PRO A 147 -8.52 7.05 21.35
N LYS A 148 -7.42 6.46 20.88
CA LYS A 148 -7.38 5.11 20.30
C LYS A 148 -6.70 4.15 21.28
N ASP A 149 -7.38 3.09 21.71
CA ASP A 149 -6.74 1.94 22.34
C ASP A 149 -6.61 0.79 21.34
N TYR A 150 -5.37 0.41 20.99
CA TYR A 150 -5.14 -0.65 20.02
C TYR A 150 -3.77 -1.30 20.19
N VAL A 151 -3.50 -2.38 19.46
CA VAL A 151 -2.13 -2.90 19.34
C VAL A 151 -1.23 -1.80 18.75
N TYR A 152 -0.04 -1.61 19.32
CA TYR A 152 0.90 -0.51 19.02
C TYR A 152 0.38 0.90 19.36
N ASN A 153 -0.67 1.02 20.17
CA ASN A 153 -1.03 2.30 20.79
C ASN A 153 -1.71 2.08 22.15
N LYS A 154 -0.93 2.19 23.22
CA LYS A 154 -1.37 2.08 24.62
C LYS A 154 -1.16 3.36 25.44
N ASN A 155 -0.76 4.44 24.77
CA ASN A 155 -0.53 5.74 25.40
C ASN A 155 -1.85 6.28 25.98
N GLU A 156 -1.83 6.74 27.23
CA GLU A 156 -2.96 7.47 27.79
C GLU A 156 -2.98 8.90 27.21
N PRO A 157 -4.16 9.41 26.80
CA PRO A 157 -4.27 10.78 26.32
C PRO A 157 -4.06 11.77 27.48
N LEU A 158 -3.51 12.94 27.16
CA LEU A 158 -3.34 14.02 28.14
C LEU A 158 -4.68 14.62 28.59
N TYR A 159 -5.65 14.64 27.68
CA TYR A 159 -6.99 15.18 27.90
C TYR A 159 -8.04 14.21 27.38
N TYR A 160 -9.21 14.15 28.03
CA TYR A 160 -10.36 13.37 27.60
C TYR A 160 -11.54 14.29 27.23
N PRO A 161 -12.44 13.86 26.34
CA PRO A 161 -13.52 14.69 25.78
C PRO A 161 -14.61 15.12 26.77
N TYR A 162 -14.77 14.38 27.88
CA TYR A 162 -15.81 14.59 28.90
C TYR A 162 -15.21 14.84 30.28
N GLU A 163 -15.99 15.49 31.15
CA GLU A 163 -15.73 15.48 32.59
C GLU A 163 -16.03 14.10 33.17
N GLY A 164 -15.27 13.69 34.19
CA GLY A 164 -15.43 12.38 34.82
C GLY A 164 -14.10 11.73 35.16
N LYS A 165 -14.15 10.42 35.44
CA LYS A 165 -12.97 9.60 35.69
C LYS A 165 -12.81 8.58 34.58
N PRO A 166 -11.61 8.51 33.94
CA PRO A 166 -11.32 7.49 32.96
C PRO A 166 -11.69 6.08 33.45
N LEU A 167 -12.29 5.29 32.55
CA LEU A 167 -12.65 3.87 32.73
C LEU A 167 -13.79 3.56 33.72
N THR A 168 -14.37 4.54 34.43
CA THR A 168 -15.32 4.21 35.52
C THR A 168 -16.54 5.12 35.65
N ASP A 169 -16.46 6.41 35.27
CA ASP A 169 -17.54 7.37 35.56
C ASP A 169 -17.46 8.63 34.67
N TRP A 170 -17.93 8.55 33.42
CA TRP A 170 -18.04 9.71 32.53
C TRP A 170 -19.38 10.42 32.72
N ASP A 171 -19.34 11.75 32.80
CA ASP A 171 -20.54 12.57 32.62
C ASP A 171 -20.67 12.97 31.14
N PHE A 172 -21.37 12.15 30.35
CA PHE A 172 -21.63 12.44 28.93
C PHE A 172 -22.50 13.69 28.70
N THR A 173 -22.98 14.34 29.77
CA THR A 173 -23.65 15.63 29.71
C THR A 173 -22.69 16.82 29.86
N ARG A 174 -21.40 16.58 30.18
CA ARG A 174 -20.40 17.63 30.38
C ARG A 174 -19.13 17.36 29.58
N PHE A 175 -18.89 18.18 28.57
CA PHE A 175 -17.62 18.12 27.82
C PHE A 175 -16.49 18.74 28.65
N ASN A 176 -15.25 18.32 28.39
CA ASN A 176 -14.05 18.96 28.92
C ASN A 176 -13.51 19.98 27.91
N PRO A 177 -13.66 21.30 28.10
CA PRO A 177 -13.26 22.30 27.11
C PRO A 177 -11.76 22.28 26.78
N VAL A 178 -10.90 21.86 27.72
CA VAL A 178 -9.44 21.81 27.49
C VAL A 178 -9.08 20.82 26.39
N PHE A 179 -9.75 19.65 26.37
CA PHE A 179 -9.58 18.66 25.31
C PHE A 179 -9.96 19.26 23.94
N TRP A 180 -11.12 19.91 23.88
CA TRP A 180 -11.64 20.44 22.62
C TRP A 180 -10.81 21.62 22.10
N GLN A 181 -10.34 22.49 22.99
CA GLN A 181 -9.43 23.59 22.64
C GLN A 181 -8.08 23.05 22.11
N HIS A 182 -7.55 21.98 22.71
CA HIS A 182 -6.35 21.31 22.21
C HIS A 182 -6.57 20.71 20.82
N PHE A 183 -7.68 19.98 20.63
CA PHE A 183 -8.02 19.36 19.35
C PHE A 183 -8.19 20.42 18.24
N GLU A 184 -8.88 21.52 18.54
CA GLU A 184 -9.05 22.67 17.62
C GLU A 184 -7.72 23.29 17.21
N LYS A 185 -6.79 23.45 18.16
CA LYS A 185 -5.45 23.93 17.86
C LYS A 185 -4.80 23.03 16.79
N ARG A 186 -4.93 21.71 16.91
CA ARG A 186 -4.37 20.76 15.94
C ARG A 186 -5.07 20.78 14.58
N VAL A 187 -6.38 21.01 14.55
CA VAL A 187 -7.11 21.27 13.29
C VAL A 187 -6.62 22.56 12.62
N GLN A 188 -6.39 23.63 13.39
CA GLN A 188 -5.81 24.89 12.89
C GLN A 188 -4.36 24.73 12.43
N ASP A 189 -3.55 23.92 13.14
CA ASP A 189 -2.17 23.64 12.74
C ASP A 189 -2.13 22.94 11.36
N LEU A 190 -3.04 21.98 11.11
CA LEU A 190 -3.19 21.36 9.79
C LEU A 190 -3.65 22.38 8.73
N LEU A 191 -4.59 23.27 9.07
CA LEU A 191 -5.04 24.33 8.17
C LEU A 191 -3.87 25.23 7.74
N ASN A 192 -2.98 25.57 8.68
CA ASN A 192 -1.80 26.39 8.42
C ASN A 192 -0.78 25.68 7.51
N LEU A 193 -0.78 24.35 7.47
CA LEU A 193 0.04 23.53 6.57
C LEU A 193 -0.62 23.27 5.21
N GLY A 194 -1.85 23.74 5.00
CA GLY A 194 -2.63 23.41 3.79
C GLY A 194 -3.09 21.95 3.75
N ILE A 195 -3.34 21.37 4.92
CA ILE A 195 -3.76 19.97 5.07
C ILE A 195 -5.22 19.92 5.54
N GLU A 196 -6.04 19.15 4.82
CA GLU A 196 -7.40 18.80 5.17
C GLU A 196 -7.41 17.86 6.40
N ALA A 197 -8.12 18.26 7.44
CA ALA A 197 -8.39 17.45 8.62
C ALA A 197 -9.62 16.56 8.34
N ASP A 198 -9.37 15.28 8.06
CA ASP A 198 -10.41 14.27 7.91
C ASP A 198 -10.75 13.66 9.28
N ILE A 199 -11.80 14.22 9.89
CA ILE A 199 -12.14 14.04 11.29
C ILE A 199 -13.02 12.82 11.44
N ILE A 200 -12.47 11.78 12.06
CA ILE A 200 -13.18 10.56 12.45
C ILE A 200 -13.94 10.84 13.76
N LEU A 201 -15.26 10.84 13.68
CA LEU A 201 -16.15 11.10 14.82
C LEU A 201 -16.25 9.90 15.76
N PHE A 202 -16.32 8.68 15.21
CA PHE A 202 -16.45 7.43 15.97
C PHE A 202 -15.49 6.35 15.46
N HIS A 203 -15.07 5.44 16.32
CA HIS A 203 -14.28 4.26 15.96
C HIS A 203 -14.37 3.19 17.04
N THR A 204 -14.00 1.94 16.72
CA THR A 204 -14.08 0.82 17.68
C THR A 204 -12.82 0.61 18.54
N TYR A 205 -11.80 1.43 18.36
CA TYR A 205 -10.54 1.31 19.09
C TYR A 205 -10.64 1.96 20.48
N ASP A 206 -11.47 1.42 21.35
CA ASP A 206 -11.87 2.10 22.57
C ASP A 206 -11.82 1.19 23.81
N ARG A 207 -11.44 1.78 24.93
CA ARG A 207 -11.56 1.18 26.27
C ARG A 207 -12.19 2.13 27.29
N TRP A 208 -12.51 3.35 26.87
CA TRP A 208 -13.05 4.40 27.71
C TRP A 208 -14.57 4.54 27.57
N ASP A 209 -15.23 3.70 26.77
CA ASP A 209 -16.69 3.63 26.63
C ASP A 209 -17.31 4.78 25.81
N PHE A 210 -16.50 5.50 25.03
CA PHE A 210 -16.95 6.50 24.06
C PHE A 210 -17.68 5.87 22.87
N GLU A 211 -17.34 4.63 22.49
CA GLU A 211 -18.07 3.94 21.41
C GLU A 211 -19.49 3.51 21.84
N ASN A 212 -19.75 3.33 23.15
CA ASN A 212 -21.00 2.80 23.69
C ASN A 212 -21.94 3.86 24.29
N MET A 213 -21.71 5.14 23.99
CA MET A 213 -22.61 6.22 24.41
C MET A 213 -24.05 5.96 23.94
N ASP A 214 -25.02 6.38 24.76
CA ASP A 214 -26.43 6.36 24.39
C ASP A 214 -26.74 7.35 23.25
N ALA A 215 -27.91 7.19 22.63
CA ALA A 215 -28.29 7.98 21.45
C ALA A 215 -28.35 9.49 21.72
N GLU A 216 -28.75 9.92 22.92
CA GLU A 216 -28.81 11.35 23.26
C GLU A 216 -27.40 11.94 23.42
N SER A 217 -26.50 11.18 24.04
CA SER A 217 -25.09 11.52 24.22
C SER A 217 -24.36 11.59 22.87
N ASP A 218 -24.61 10.64 21.96
CA ASP A 218 -24.11 10.71 20.58
C ASP A 218 -24.55 11.99 19.87
N ASP A 219 -25.84 12.31 19.93
CA ASP A 219 -26.42 13.48 19.27
C ASP A 219 -25.82 14.77 19.82
N ARG A 220 -25.67 14.85 21.15
CA ARG A 220 -25.07 15.98 21.84
C ARG A 220 -23.62 16.14 21.42
N TYR A 221 -22.86 15.05 21.39
CA TYR A 221 -21.47 15.01 20.93
C TYR A 221 -21.33 15.53 19.50
N ILE A 222 -22.10 14.99 18.55
CA ILE A 222 -22.03 15.40 17.14
C ILE A 222 -22.36 16.89 17.00
N ARG A 223 -23.43 17.37 17.63
CA ARG A 223 -23.80 18.80 17.60
C ARG A 223 -22.70 19.68 18.18
N TYR A 224 -22.08 19.27 19.27
CA TYR A 224 -20.99 19.99 19.91
C TYR A 224 -19.74 20.02 19.02
N ALA A 225 -19.35 18.88 18.44
CA ALA A 225 -18.24 18.80 17.48
C ALA A 225 -18.46 19.71 16.26
N VAL A 226 -19.67 19.69 15.68
CA VAL A 226 -20.05 20.53 14.54
C VAL A 226 -20.01 22.02 14.90
N ALA A 227 -20.61 22.44 16.02
CA ALA A 227 -20.62 23.83 16.47
C ALA A 227 -19.18 24.39 16.66
N ARG A 228 -18.27 23.52 17.09
CA ARG A 228 -16.87 23.87 17.33
C ARG A 228 -16.02 23.87 16.07
N LEU A 229 -16.16 22.89 15.20
CA LEU A 229 -15.20 22.60 14.14
C LEU A 229 -15.69 22.94 12.72
N ALA A 230 -16.99 23.03 12.47
CA ALA A 230 -17.50 23.20 11.11
C ALA A 230 -17.03 24.49 10.42
N ALA A 231 -16.75 25.56 11.18
CA ALA A 231 -16.25 26.83 10.63
C ALA A 231 -14.80 26.75 10.11
N TYR A 232 -14.01 25.75 10.51
CA TYR A 232 -12.67 25.53 9.94
C TYR A 232 -12.82 24.99 8.52
N ARG A 233 -12.23 25.68 7.53
CA ARG A 233 -12.44 25.37 6.10
C ARG A 233 -11.82 24.05 5.63
N ASN A 234 -10.83 23.54 6.37
CA ASN A 234 -10.14 22.28 6.06
C ASN A 234 -10.78 21.06 6.73
N VAL A 235 -11.98 21.17 7.32
CA VAL A 235 -12.63 20.05 8.03
C VAL A 235 -13.46 19.20 7.09
N TRP A 236 -13.23 17.89 7.15
CA TRP A 236 -14.07 16.85 6.54
C TRP A 236 -14.61 15.94 7.66
N TRP A 237 -15.83 15.44 7.48
CA TRP A 237 -16.48 14.54 8.44
C TRP A 237 -16.39 13.08 7.98
N SER A 238 -15.58 12.29 8.67
CA SER A 238 -15.65 10.83 8.60
C SER A 238 -16.50 10.33 9.76
N LEU A 239 -17.72 9.86 9.51
CA LEU A 239 -18.62 9.45 10.59
C LEU A 239 -18.01 8.38 11.47
N ALA A 240 -17.34 7.41 10.85
CA ALA A 240 -16.59 6.42 11.59
C ALA A 240 -15.42 5.89 10.79
N ASN A 241 -14.45 5.33 11.52
CA ASN A 241 -13.48 4.39 10.99
C ASN A 241 -13.91 2.96 11.37
N GLU A 242 -14.10 2.12 10.36
CA GLU A 242 -14.56 0.73 10.50
C GLU A 242 -15.97 0.65 11.13
N TYR A 243 -16.93 1.37 10.53
CA TYR A 243 -18.27 1.56 11.10
C TYR A 243 -19.04 0.25 11.35
N ASP A 244 -18.83 -0.75 10.50
CA ASP A 244 -19.60 -2.00 10.43
C ASP A 244 -19.20 -3.03 11.49
N ILE A 245 -18.14 -2.77 12.25
CA ILE A 245 -17.70 -3.62 13.36
C ILE A 245 -17.93 -2.96 14.73
N MET A 246 -18.53 -1.77 14.77
CA MET A 246 -18.92 -1.11 16.02
C MET A 246 -20.20 -1.75 16.57
N PRO A 247 -20.16 -2.46 17.71
CA PRO A 247 -21.27 -3.29 18.16
C PRO A 247 -22.46 -2.49 18.71
N SER A 248 -22.23 -1.26 19.16
CA SER A 248 -23.22 -0.40 19.79
C SER A 248 -24.08 0.40 18.82
N LYS A 249 -23.76 0.38 17.51
CA LYS A 249 -24.43 1.21 16.49
C LYS A 249 -24.80 0.39 15.26
N ASP A 250 -25.92 0.75 14.63
CA ASP A 250 -26.38 0.14 13.39
C ASP A 250 -26.54 1.17 12.25
N GLU A 251 -26.99 0.72 11.07
CA GLU A 251 -27.15 1.61 9.91
C GLU A 251 -28.14 2.76 10.18
N THR A 252 -29.13 2.57 11.04
CA THR A 252 -30.12 3.62 11.38
C THR A 252 -29.47 4.74 12.19
N ASP A 253 -28.52 4.40 13.08
CA ASP A 253 -27.70 5.36 13.80
C ASP A 253 -26.81 6.15 12.85
N TRP A 254 -26.10 5.47 11.94
CA TRP A 254 -25.24 6.14 10.95
C TRP A 254 -26.05 7.08 10.04
N ASN A 255 -27.24 6.67 9.60
CA ASN A 255 -28.15 7.52 8.83
C ASN A 255 -28.58 8.76 9.65
N ARG A 256 -28.91 8.58 10.94
CA ARG A 256 -29.26 9.67 11.86
C ARG A 256 -28.10 10.65 12.03
N PHE A 257 -26.87 10.17 12.23
CA PHE A 257 -25.68 11.01 12.39
C PHE A 257 -25.42 11.87 11.15
N PHE A 258 -25.56 11.30 9.95
CA PHE A 258 -25.49 12.08 8.71
C PHE A 258 -26.54 13.21 8.67
N GLN A 259 -27.77 12.96 9.09
CA GLN A 259 -28.80 14.00 9.11
C GLN A 259 -28.49 15.10 10.12
N ILE A 260 -27.98 14.74 11.30
CA ILE A 260 -27.61 15.72 12.33
C ILE A 260 -26.50 16.62 11.81
N ILE A 261 -25.43 16.05 11.25
CA ILE A 261 -24.35 16.86 10.67
C ILE A 261 -24.90 17.72 9.53
N ARG A 262 -25.67 17.15 8.61
CA ARG A 262 -26.25 17.89 7.49
C ARG A 262 -27.13 19.07 7.94
N TYR A 263 -27.87 18.92 9.04
CA TYR A 263 -28.74 19.96 9.56
C TYR A 263 -27.96 21.04 10.33
N HIS A 264 -26.95 20.65 11.12
CA HIS A 264 -26.23 21.55 12.01
C HIS A 264 -24.94 22.14 11.42
N ASP A 265 -24.41 21.61 10.33
CA ASP A 265 -23.25 22.14 9.60
C ASP A 265 -23.73 23.12 8.51
N PRO A 266 -23.72 24.43 8.77
CA PRO A 266 -24.27 25.41 7.83
C PRO A 266 -23.40 25.59 6.58
N TYR A 267 -22.18 25.04 6.57
CA TYR A 267 -21.21 25.16 5.46
C TYR A 267 -21.20 23.93 4.56
N GLN A 268 -21.94 22.88 4.93
CA GLN A 268 -22.06 21.63 4.20
C GLN A 268 -20.69 21.00 3.85
N ARG A 269 -19.79 20.85 4.84
CA ARG A 269 -18.49 20.18 4.66
C ARG A 269 -18.63 18.79 4.06
N LEU A 270 -17.57 18.31 3.40
CA LEU A 270 -17.52 16.94 2.93
C LEU A 270 -17.76 15.96 4.07
N ARG A 271 -18.56 14.93 3.79
CA ARG A 271 -18.92 13.88 4.74
C ARG A 271 -18.99 12.50 4.09
N GLY A 272 -18.39 11.51 4.76
CA GLY A 272 -18.28 10.11 4.34
C GLY A 272 -18.23 9.17 5.56
N ILE A 273 -18.13 7.86 5.33
CA ILE A 273 -18.07 6.84 6.38
C ILE A 273 -17.21 5.68 5.91
N HIS A 274 -16.26 5.23 6.72
CA HIS A 274 -15.26 4.23 6.33
C HIS A 274 -15.59 2.83 6.84
N ASN A 275 -15.59 1.84 5.95
CA ASN A 275 -15.86 0.43 6.26
C ASN A 275 -14.63 -0.34 6.77
N CYS A 276 -14.86 -1.54 7.29
CA CYS A 276 -13.90 -2.64 7.41
C CYS A 276 -14.33 -3.82 6.51
N ARG A 277 -15.51 -4.40 6.76
CA ARG A 277 -16.03 -5.58 6.06
C ARG A 277 -17.31 -5.27 5.26
N GLY A 278 -18.28 -4.64 5.90
CA GLY A 278 -19.57 -4.26 5.33
C GLY A 278 -19.48 -2.95 4.54
N TRP A 279 -20.20 -2.85 3.43
CA TRP A 279 -20.18 -1.65 2.58
C TRP A 279 -21.41 -0.78 2.84
N TYR A 280 -21.18 0.50 3.12
CA TYR A 280 -22.26 1.48 3.24
C TYR A 280 -22.76 1.86 1.84
N ASP A 281 -24.05 2.15 1.71
CA ASP A 281 -24.58 2.69 0.46
C ASP A 281 -24.19 4.17 0.31
N HIS A 282 -23.05 4.40 -0.35
CA HIS A 282 -22.54 5.74 -0.61
C HIS A 282 -23.38 6.53 -1.64
N SER A 283 -24.36 5.92 -2.33
CA SER A 283 -25.23 6.65 -3.26
C SER A 283 -26.19 7.61 -2.53
N LYS A 284 -26.48 7.35 -1.25
CA LYS A 284 -27.38 8.14 -0.39
C LYS A 284 -27.09 9.65 -0.47
N PRO A 285 -28.11 10.53 -0.57
CA PRO A 285 -27.93 11.94 -0.95
C PRO A 285 -27.21 12.81 0.10
N TRP A 286 -27.04 12.30 1.34
CA TRP A 286 -26.29 12.99 2.38
C TRP A 286 -24.80 12.64 2.41
N VAL A 287 -24.37 11.61 1.67
CA VAL A 287 -22.97 11.25 1.51
C VAL A 287 -22.38 12.10 0.38
N THR A 288 -21.22 12.71 0.61
CA THR A 288 -20.57 13.54 -0.43
C THR A 288 -19.59 12.75 -1.30
N HIS A 289 -18.90 11.76 -0.73
CA HIS A 289 -17.88 10.96 -1.39
C HIS A 289 -17.84 9.55 -0.78
N THR A 290 -17.24 8.59 -1.49
CA THR A 290 -16.94 7.27 -0.93
C THR A 290 -15.65 7.33 -0.14
N SER A 291 -15.64 6.77 1.06
CA SER A 291 -14.46 6.64 1.92
C SER A 291 -14.35 5.16 2.24
N ILE A 292 -13.40 4.45 1.64
CA ILE A 292 -13.42 2.98 1.61
C ILE A 292 -12.12 2.33 2.09
N GLN A 293 -12.27 1.18 2.74
CA GLN A 293 -11.20 0.22 3.04
C GLN A 293 -11.27 -0.95 2.08
N THR A 294 -10.28 -1.05 1.19
CA THR A 294 -10.09 -2.20 0.30
C THR A 294 -8.70 -2.16 -0.34
N SER A 295 -8.10 -3.33 -0.55
CA SER A 295 -6.85 -3.45 -1.30
C SER A 295 -7.05 -3.84 -2.77
N ASN A 296 -8.30 -4.01 -3.21
CA ASN A 296 -8.60 -4.24 -4.62
C ASN A 296 -8.65 -2.88 -5.35
N MET A 297 -7.60 -2.61 -6.12
CA MET A 297 -7.47 -1.38 -6.91
C MET A 297 -8.10 -1.48 -8.30
N GLU A 298 -8.43 -2.69 -8.77
CA GLU A 298 -8.98 -2.92 -10.11
C GLU A 298 -10.38 -2.34 -10.25
N HIS A 299 -11.13 -2.28 -9.14
CA HIS A 299 -12.53 -1.86 -9.14
C HIS A 299 -12.79 -0.35 -9.06
N GLY A 300 -11.77 0.50 -9.20
CA GLY A 300 -11.91 1.95 -9.05
C GLY A 300 -13.01 2.54 -9.95
N ILE A 301 -13.00 2.17 -11.24
CA ILE A 301 -14.01 2.61 -12.22
C ILE A 301 -15.40 2.09 -11.85
N ARG A 302 -15.51 0.83 -11.41
CA ARG A 302 -16.79 0.28 -10.94
C ARG A 302 -17.35 1.03 -9.75
N TYR A 303 -16.54 1.36 -8.75
CA TYR A 303 -17.01 2.12 -7.59
C TYR A 303 -17.52 3.52 -7.99
N ARG A 304 -16.82 4.19 -8.92
CA ARG A 304 -17.29 5.46 -9.49
C ARG A 304 -18.66 5.29 -10.16
N CYS A 305 -18.82 4.30 -11.03
CA CYS A 305 -20.09 4.01 -11.71
C CYS A 305 -21.21 3.62 -10.73
N GLN A 306 -20.89 2.84 -9.70
CA GLN A 306 -21.86 2.35 -8.72
C GLN A 306 -22.42 3.49 -7.86
N TYR A 307 -21.56 4.41 -7.42
CA TYR A 307 -21.95 5.44 -6.44
C TYR A 307 -22.18 6.83 -7.03
N GLY A 308 -21.66 7.11 -8.23
CA GLY A 308 -21.80 8.40 -8.90
C GLY A 308 -21.16 9.56 -8.13
N LYS A 309 -20.08 9.29 -7.38
CA LYS A 309 -19.42 10.22 -6.46
C LYS A 309 -17.90 10.02 -6.48
N PRO A 310 -17.10 10.97 -5.94
CA PRO A 310 -15.66 10.78 -5.82
C PRO A 310 -15.35 9.55 -4.98
N VAL A 311 -14.37 8.75 -5.43
CA VAL A 311 -13.96 7.53 -4.74
C VAL A 311 -12.62 7.73 -4.06
N ILE A 312 -12.59 7.61 -2.73
CA ILE A 312 -11.38 7.76 -1.92
C ILE A 312 -11.07 6.42 -1.24
N TYR A 313 -9.97 5.81 -1.67
CA TYR A 313 -9.34 4.68 -0.98
C TYR A 313 -8.60 5.20 0.24
N ASP A 314 -9.35 5.48 1.31
CA ASP A 314 -8.79 6.02 2.55
C ASP A 314 -7.91 5.00 3.29
N GLU A 315 -8.17 3.70 3.11
CA GLU A 315 -7.31 2.63 3.59
C GLU A 315 -7.17 1.50 2.55
N CYS A 316 -6.01 1.42 1.91
CA CYS A 316 -5.70 0.36 0.96
C CYS A 316 -4.55 -0.54 1.45
N LYS A 317 -4.55 -0.87 2.75
CA LYS A 317 -3.40 -1.37 3.53
C LYS A 317 -2.27 -0.33 3.66
N TYR A 318 -1.28 -0.62 4.49
CA TYR A 318 -0.18 0.28 4.82
C TYR A 318 1.20 -0.32 4.55
N GLU A 319 2.12 0.56 4.16
CA GLU A 319 3.55 0.26 4.04
C GLU A 319 4.13 -0.02 5.42
N GLY A 320 4.79 -1.16 5.61
CA GLY A 320 5.36 -1.46 6.92
C GLY A 320 5.74 -2.92 7.11
N ASN A 321 5.97 -3.29 8.36
CA ASN A 321 6.49 -4.61 8.74
C ASN A 321 5.76 -5.26 9.92
N ILE A 322 4.65 -4.68 10.42
CA ILE A 322 3.85 -5.33 11.46
C ILE A 322 3.30 -6.68 10.97
N PRO A 323 3.06 -7.67 11.85
CA PRO A 323 2.62 -9.00 11.43
C PRO A 323 1.18 -9.06 10.88
N HIS A 324 0.46 -7.93 10.85
CA HIS A 324 -0.93 -7.87 10.40
C HIS A 324 -1.02 -7.62 8.90
N GLY A 325 -1.87 -8.38 8.19
CA GLY A 325 -2.02 -8.31 6.74
C GLY A 325 -2.52 -6.98 6.16
N TRP A 326 -2.92 -6.04 7.02
CA TRP A 326 -3.31 -4.68 6.68
C TRP A 326 -2.14 -3.67 6.75
N GLY A 327 -1.00 -4.00 7.35
CA GLY A 327 0.12 -3.06 7.53
C GLY A 327 1.50 -3.65 7.24
N ASN A 328 1.58 -4.57 6.29
CA ASN A 328 2.79 -5.33 6.01
C ASN A 328 3.16 -5.36 4.51
N ILE A 329 2.69 -4.39 3.74
CA ILE A 329 3.05 -4.29 2.33
C ILE A 329 4.35 -3.49 2.20
N ASN A 330 5.10 -3.71 1.12
CA ASN A 330 6.30 -2.93 0.86
C ASN A 330 5.97 -1.58 0.20
N ALA A 331 6.95 -0.67 0.17
CA ALA A 331 6.82 0.65 -0.41
C ALA A 331 6.39 0.64 -1.88
N GLN A 332 6.91 -0.27 -2.70
CA GLN A 332 6.55 -0.40 -4.13
C GLN A 332 5.07 -0.71 -4.30
N GLN A 333 4.53 -1.62 -3.48
CA GLN A 333 3.10 -1.95 -3.47
C GLN A 333 2.25 -0.73 -3.06
N MET A 334 2.74 0.13 -2.18
CA MET A 334 2.03 1.37 -1.84
C MET A 334 2.03 2.35 -3.01
N VAL A 335 3.19 2.57 -3.65
CA VAL A 335 3.33 3.42 -4.84
C VAL A 335 2.41 2.93 -5.96
N HIS A 336 2.38 1.62 -6.21
CA HIS A 336 1.48 1.00 -7.17
C HIS A 336 0.01 1.39 -6.92
N ARG A 337 -0.46 1.34 -5.66
CA ARG A 337 -1.86 1.68 -5.34
C ARG A 337 -2.18 3.13 -5.64
N PHE A 338 -1.25 4.04 -5.38
CA PHE A 338 -1.40 5.46 -5.73
C PHE A 338 -1.52 5.66 -7.24
N TRP A 339 -0.68 5.01 -8.05
CA TRP A 339 -0.78 5.06 -9.52
C TRP A 339 -2.09 4.44 -10.03
N SER A 340 -2.42 3.22 -9.60
CA SER A 340 -3.65 2.51 -9.99
C SER A 340 -4.92 3.28 -9.63
N GLY A 341 -4.99 3.82 -8.41
CA GLY A 341 -6.13 4.63 -7.95
C GLY A 341 -6.26 5.93 -8.75
N THR A 342 -5.14 6.64 -8.96
CA THR A 342 -5.11 7.89 -9.73
C THR A 342 -5.57 7.69 -11.17
N LEU A 343 -5.09 6.64 -11.85
CA LEU A 343 -5.48 6.37 -13.24
C LEU A 343 -6.90 5.82 -13.39
N SER A 344 -7.50 5.31 -12.32
CA SER A 344 -8.94 5.04 -12.25
C SER A 344 -9.77 6.33 -12.02
N GLY A 345 -9.09 7.47 -11.88
CA GLY A 345 -9.63 8.76 -11.47
C GLY A 345 -10.25 8.73 -10.07
N CYS A 346 -9.66 7.93 -9.18
CA CYS A 346 -9.95 7.85 -7.76
C CYS A 346 -8.82 8.54 -6.97
N TYR A 347 -9.00 8.64 -5.65
CA TYR A 347 -8.03 9.22 -4.72
C TYR A 347 -7.53 8.16 -3.73
N VAL A 348 -6.33 8.33 -3.18
CA VAL A 348 -5.67 7.30 -2.35
C VAL A 348 -5.06 7.89 -1.09
N GLY A 349 -5.28 7.21 0.03
CA GLY A 349 -4.69 7.47 1.33
C GLY A 349 -3.49 6.56 1.60
N HIS A 350 -2.38 7.17 2.03
CA HIS A 350 -1.18 6.49 2.51
C HIS A 350 -1.31 6.11 3.99
N GLY A 351 -0.64 5.05 4.41
CA GLY A 351 -0.28 4.87 5.80
C GLY A 351 0.96 4.04 5.96
N GLU A 352 1.59 4.17 7.13
CA GLU A 352 2.88 3.58 7.44
C GLU A 352 2.87 2.93 8.83
N THR A 353 3.39 1.70 8.91
CA THR A 353 3.40 0.82 10.08
C THR A 353 4.75 0.13 10.26
N TYR A 354 5.84 0.88 10.17
CA TYR A 354 7.16 0.37 10.56
C TYR A 354 7.30 0.30 12.08
N GLU A 355 7.51 -0.90 12.61
CA GLU A 355 7.83 -1.13 14.01
C GLU A 355 9.10 -0.37 14.41
N HIS A 356 9.07 0.19 15.61
CA HIS A 356 10.18 0.92 16.20
C HIS A 356 10.41 0.42 17.63
N PRO A 357 11.67 0.31 18.11
CA PRO A 357 11.96 -0.19 19.46
C PRO A 357 11.28 0.60 20.59
N GLU A 358 10.93 1.86 20.33
CA GLU A 358 10.21 2.74 21.26
C GLU A 358 8.68 2.79 21.00
N ASP A 359 8.14 1.83 20.24
CA ASP A 359 6.71 1.75 19.89
C ASP A 359 6.20 3.04 19.21
N LEU A 360 6.97 3.55 18.24
CA LEU A 360 6.68 4.76 17.47
C LEU A 360 6.19 4.39 16.06
N LEU A 361 4.88 4.27 15.89
CA LEU A 361 4.26 3.94 14.59
C LEU A 361 3.44 5.13 14.07
N TRP A 362 3.76 5.56 12.85
CA TRP A 362 3.12 6.70 12.18
C TRP A 362 1.60 6.57 12.14
N TRP A 363 1.08 5.46 11.60
CA TRP A 363 -0.35 5.22 11.42
C TRP A 363 -1.22 5.50 12.65
N ALA A 364 -0.72 5.22 13.86
CA ALA A 364 -1.44 5.52 15.10
C ALA A 364 -0.98 6.83 15.74
N LYS A 365 0.33 6.99 15.97
CA LYS A 365 0.87 8.02 16.88
C LYS A 365 1.43 9.24 16.15
N GLY A 366 1.76 9.11 14.88
CA GLY A 366 2.52 10.11 14.13
C GLY A 366 4.01 10.05 14.44
N GLY A 367 4.64 11.20 14.57
CA GLY A 367 6.08 11.34 14.69
C GLY A 367 6.74 11.46 13.33
N ILE A 368 7.53 10.47 12.92
CA ILE A 368 8.39 10.50 11.73
C ILE A 368 7.97 9.41 10.75
N LEU A 369 7.90 9.75 9.46
CA LEU A 369 7.77 8.79 8.37
C LEU A 369 9.13 8.13 8.08
N ARG A 370 9.14 6.81 7.94
CA ARG A 370 10.34 5.97 7.74
C ARG A 370 10.31 5.20 6.42
N GLY A 371 9.16 5.16 5.77
CA GLY A 371 8.96 4.46 4.52
C GLY A 371 9.59 5.13 3.33
N ASP A 372 9.67 4.34 2.26
CA ASP A 372 10.21 4.76 0.97
C ASP A 372 9.09 5.27 0.04
N SER A 373 7.82 5.01 0.29
CA SER A 373 6.75 5.49 -0.61
C SER A 373 6.52 7.01 -0.60
N PRO A 374 6.67 7.78 0.51
CA PRO A 374 6.32 9.21 0.50
C PRO A 374 7.05 10.05 -0.56
N PRO A 375 8.39 9.91 -0.78
CA PRO A 375 9.05 10.61 -1.90
C PRO A 375 8.49 10.25 -3.28
N ARG A 376 8.07 8.99 -3.50
CA ARG A 376 7.50 8.53 -4.78
C ARG A 376 6.05 8.99 -4.97
N ILE A 377 5.30 9.11 -3.88
CA ILE A 377 3.98 9.75 -3.89
C ILE A 377 4.11 11.25 -4.20
N ALA A 378 5.14 11.91 -3.67
CA ALA A 378 5.47 13.29 -4.04
C ALA A 378 5.74 13.42 -5.55
N PHE A 379 6.51 12.49 -6.12
CA PHE A 379 6.75 12.44 -7.56
C PHE A 379 5.46 12.29 -8.37
N LEU A 380 4.53 11.41 -7.97
CA LEU A 380 3.22 11.31 -8.65
C LEU A 380 2.42 12.62 -8.53
N LYS A 381 2.43 13.26 -7.35
CA LYS A 381 1.75 14.54 -7.14
C LYS A 381 2.29 15.64 -8.06
N GLU A 382 3.61 15.77 -8.17
CA GLU A 382 4.26 16.72 -9.09
C GLU A 382 3.98 16.35 -10.55
N PHE A 383 4.08 15.07 -10.90
CA PHE A 383 3.81 14.58 -12.25
C PHE A 383 2.38 14.89 -12.72
N MET A 384 1.40 14.74 -11.83
CA MET A 384 0.00 15.06 -12.13
C MET A 384 -0.30 16.57 -12.12
N ALA A 385 0.51 17.38 -11.41
CA ALA A 385 0.41 18.83 -11.48
C ALA A 385 0.87 19.38 -12.84
N ASP A 386 1.79 18.69 -13.52
CA ASP A 386 2.26 19.01 -14.87
C ASP A 386 1.35 18.43 -15.98
N ALA A 387 0.39 17.57 -15.64
CA ALA A 387 -0.59 17.03 -16.57
C ALA A 387 -1.74 18.03 -16.83
N PRO A 388 -2.61 17.81 -17.84
CA PRO A 388 -3.87 18.54 -17.91
C PRO A 388 -4.64 18.44 -16.57
N PRO A 389 -5.43 19.47 -16.20
CA PRO A 389 -6.17 19.46 -14.95
C PRO A 389 -6.94 18.16 -14.74
N PHE A 390 -6.85 17.59 -13.54
CA PHE A 390 -7.33 16.23 -13.27
C PHE A 390 -8.82 16.04 -13.59
N ASP A 391 -9.63 17.09 -13.42
CA ASP A 391 -11.06 17.16 -13.75
C ASP A 391 -11.38 17.28 -15.25
N THR A 392 -10.35 17.27 -16.10
CA THR A 392 -10.44 17.19 -17.56
C THR A 392 -9.96 15.84 -18.10
N LEU A 393 -9.47 14.96 -17.21
CA LEU A 393 -8.99 13.63 -17.55
C LEU A 393 -10.05 12.58 -17.21
N GLU A 394 -10.33 11.71 -18.17
CA GLU A 394 -11.32 10.63 -18.06
C GLU A 394 -10.62 9.28 -17.91
N PRO A 395 -11.01 8.43 -16.95
CA PRO A 395 -10.54 7.06 -16.93
C PRO A 395 -11.15 6.28 -18.10
N VAL A 396 -10.31 5.75 -18.98
CA VAL A 396 -10.73 4.93 -20.15
C VAL A 396 -10.30 3.47 -20.01
N GLY A 397 -10.00 3.07 -18.77
CA GLY A 397 -9.69 1.72 -18.35
C GLY A 397 -10.90 0.78 -18.26
N ASP A 398 -10.74 -0.29 -17.49
CA ASP A 398 -11.80 -1.25 -17.20
C ASP A 398 -11.81 -1.70 -15.71
N ASP A 399 -12.72 -2.60 -15.38
CA ASP A 399 -12.88 -3.21 -14.04
C ASP A 399 -11.96 -4.42 -13.84
N ALA A 400 -10.91 -4.57 -14.65
CA ALA A 400 -9.99 -5.71 -14.66
C ALA A 400 -8.52 -5.28 -14.54
N GLY A 401 -8.27 -4.07 -14.03
CA GLY A 401 -6.92 -3.57 -13.79
C GLY A 401 -6.23 -2.94 -15.01
N ARG A 402 -6.99 -2.57 -16.05
CA ARG A 402 -6.45 -1.73 -17.12
C ARG A 402 -6.49 -0.25 -16.71
N TYR A 403 -5.35 0.31 -16.35
CA TYR A 403 -5.25 1.68 -15.83
C TYR A 403 -4.87 2.67 -16.94
N ILE A 404 -5.86 3.42 -17.44
CA ILE A 404 -5.65 4.44 -18.47
C ILE A 404 -6.44 5.69 -18.12
N LEU A 405 -5.76 6.83 -18.12
CA LEU A 405 -6.33 8.15 -17.88
C LEU A 405 -6.05 9.04 -19.10
N ALA A 406 -7.08 9.62 -19.69
CA ALA A 406 -6.95 10.30 -20.98
C ALA A 406 -7.76 11.60 -21.08
N LYS A 407 -7.23 12.55 -21.83
CA LYS A 407 -7.96 13.64 -22.47
C LYS A 407 -7.80 13.44 -23.97
N GLN A 408 -8.88 13.02 -24.62
CA GLN A 408 -8.84 12.57 -26.01
C GLN A 408 -8.22 13.62 -26.94
N GLY A 409 -7.24 13.21 -27.74
CA GLY A 409 -6.52 14.09 -28.66
C GLY A 409 -5.42 14.97 -28.04
N GLU A 410 -5.29 14.98 -26.70
CA GLU A 410 -4.40 15.90 -25.99
C GLU A 410 -3.42 15.19 -25.04
N TYR A 411 -3.86 14.13 -24.36
CA TYR A 411 -3.07 13.48 -23.32
C TYR A 411 -3.56 12.05 -23.06
N TYR A 412 -2.63 11.10 -22.99
CA TYR A 412 -2.94 9.75 -22.53
C TYR A 412 -1.86 9.30 -21.54
N LEU A 413 -2.30 8.68 -20.45
CA LEU A 413 -1.42 8.11 -19.44
C LEU A 413 -1.85 6.68 -19.18
N VAL A 414 -0.94 5.74 -19.38
CA VAL A 414 -1.16 4.31 -19.19
C VAL A 414 -0.29 3.85 -18.04
N TYR A 415 -0.81 3.06 -17.10
CA TYR A 415 -0.02 2.43 -16.04
C TYR A 415 -0.14 0.90 -16.17
N THR A 416 1.00 0.22 -16.10
CA THR A 416 1.09 -1.22 -16.34
C THR A 416 1.58 -1.90 -15.08
N THR A 417 0.87 -2.91 -14.61
CA THR A 417 1.17 -3.64 -13.37
C THR A 417 2.06 -4.85 -13.60
N GLU A 418 2.12 -5.33 -14.84
CA GLU A 418 2.94 -6.45 -15.30
C GLU A 418 3.38 -6.23 -16.75
N PRO A 419 4.45 -6.92 -17.20
CA PRO A 419 4.83 -6.90 -18.60
C PRO A 419 3.72 -7.42 -19.50
N GLN A 420 3.28 -6.60 -20.44
CA GLN A 420 2.13 -6.90 -21.29
C GLN A 420 2.12 -6.03 -22.55
N ASP A 421 1.40 -6.48 -23.58
CA ASP A 421 1.07 -5.65 -24.73
C ASP A 421 -0.19 -4.83 -24.44
N ILE A 422 -0.14 -3.53 -24.72
CA ILE A 422 -1.26 -2.62 -24.52
C ILE A 422 -1.57 -1.92 -25.82
N THR A 423 -2.85 -1.94 -26.17
CA THR A 423 -3.40 -1.17 -27.27
C THR A 423 -4.16 0.04 -26.72
N ILE A 424 -3.93 1.20 -27.31
CA ILE A 424 -4.68 2.44 -27.05
C ILE A 424 -5.09 3.09 -28.38
N GLU A 425 -6.18 3.86 -28.34
CA GLU A 425 -6.65 4.65 -29.49
C GLU A 425 -6.19 6.10 -29.32
N LEU A 426 -5.26 6.56 -30.17
CA LEU A 426 -4.72 7.91 -30.14
C LEU A 426 -5.49 8.80 -31.14
N SER A 427 -6.39 9.64 -30.63
CA SER A 427 -7.21 10.53 -31.48
C SER A 427 -6.39 11.71 -32.05
N GLY A 428 -6.90 12.36 -33.10
CA GLY A 428 -6.29 13.55 -33.71
C GLY A 428 -5.35 13.25 -34.87
N ASP A 429 -4.67 14.28 -35.37
CA ASP A 429 -3.90 14.20 -36.64
C ASP A 429 -2.38 14.28 -36.45
N GLN A 430 -1.91 14.58 -35.23
CA GLN A 430 -0.48 14.74 -34.94
C GLN A 430 0.08 13.49 -34.28
N PRO A 431 1.32 13.06 -34.64
CA PRO A 431 2.02 12.03 -33.89
C PRO A 431 2.12 12.39 -32.40
N TYR A 432 2.37 11.39 -31.56
CA TYR A 432 2.51 11.54 -30.12
C TYR A 432 3.93 11.25 -29.65
N LYS A 433 4.47 12.11 -28.81
CA LYS A 433 5.64 11.82 -27.97
C LYS A 433 5.27 10.75 -26.96
N ILE A 434 6.13 9.74 -26.81
CA ILE A 434 6.00 8.72 -25.77
C ILE A 434 7.08 8.94 -24.72
N ASP A 435 6.68 9.13 -23.47
CA ASP A 435 7.58 9.11 -22.32
C ASP A 435 7.29 7.88 -21.46
N ALA A 436 8.30 7.05 -21.18
CA ALA A 436 8.22 6.07 -20.11
C ALA A 436 8.48 6.76 -18.77
N VAL A 437 7.74 6.38 -17.74
CA VAL A 437 7.81 6.94 -16.40
C VAL A 437 8.12 5.80 -15.44
N ASP A 438 9.36 5.78 -14.98
CA ASP A 438 9.80 4.90 -13.91
C ASP A 438 9.24 5.43 -12.59
N THR A 439 8.15 4.83 -12.15
CA THR A 439 7.39 5.31 -10.99
C THR A 439 8.14 5.16 -9.68
N TRP A 440 9.09 4.20 -9.62
CA TRP A 440 9.86 3.91 -8.41
C TRP A 440 11.12 4.75 -8.31
N ASN A 441 11.87 4.85 -9.41
CA ASN A 441 13.10 5.65 -9.48
C ASN A 441 12.83 7.12 -9.80
N MET A 442 11.57 7.51 -10.02
CA MET A 442 11.12 8.88 -10.23
C MET A 442 11.80 9.52 -11.45
N LYS A 443 11.84 8.78 -12.57
CA LYS A 443 12.50 9.20 -13.81
C LYS A 443 11.53 9.19 -14.99
N ILE A 444 11.62 10.23 -15.83
CA ILE A 444 10.88 10.33 -17.09
C ILE A 444 11.89 10.14 -18.23
N LEU A 445 11.65 9.14 -19.08
CA LEU A 445 12.51 8.74 -20.19
C LEU A 445 11.78 8.98 -21.52
N PRO A 446 12.32 9.78 -22.44
CA PRO A 446 11.67 10.03 -23.74
C PRO A 446 11.89 8.83 -24.68
N ILE A 447 10.93 7.90 -24.81
CA ILE A 447 11.19 6.59 -25.46
C ILE A 447 10.80 6.48 -26.95
N GLY A 448 10.10 7.47 -27.51
CA GLY A 448 9.85 7.48 -28.95
C GLY A 448 8.64 8.28 -29.40
N THR A 449 8.04 7.82 -30.51
CA THR A 449 6.90 8.45 -31.18
C THR A 449 5.86 7.40 -31.59
N ALA A 450 4.59 7.66 -31.28
CA ALA A 450 3.44 6.91 -31.76
C ALA A 450 2.70 7.70 -32.87
N GLN A 451 2.11 7.00 -33.84
CA GLN A 451 1.21 7.62 -34.82
C GLN A 451 -0.22 7.65 -34.28
N PRO A 452 -1.08 8.58 -34.75
CA PRO A 452 -2.50 8.53 -34.43
C PRO A 452 -3.18 7.25 -34.91
N GLY A 453 -4.32 6.93 -34.30
CA GLY A 453 -5.09 5.71 -34.49
C GLY A 453 -4.76 4.63 -33.46
N GLU A 454 -5.12 3.39 -33.78
CA GLU A 454 -4.80 2.23 -32.96
C GLU A 454 -3.29 2.04 -32.84
N TYR A 455 -2.79 2.09 -31.61
CA TYR A 455 -1.36 1.94 -31.31
C TYR A 455 -1.14 0.89 -30.24
N THR A 456 -0.35 -0.13 -30.57
CA THR A 456 0.06 -1.19 -29.66
C THR A 456 1.52 -1.04 -29.28
N PHE A 457 1.82 -1.14 -27.99
CA PHE A 457 3.19 -1.21 -27.49
C PHE A 457 3.31 -2.26 -26.39
N THR A 458 4.49 -2.86 -26.28
CA THR A 458 4.84 -3.76 -25.18
C THR A 458 5.38 -2.93 -24.02
N SER A 459 4.79 -3.08 -22.84
CA SER A 459 5.42 -2.67 -21.59
C SER A 459 6.32 -3.81 -21.11
N PRO A 460 7.65 -3.64 -21.08
CA PRO A 460 8.56 -4.70 -20.62
C PRO A 460 8.68 -4.77 -19.09
N HIS A 461 8.05 -3.85 -18.35
CA HIS A 461 8.26 -3.68 -16.91
C HIS A 461 6.93 -3.59 -16.15
N PRO A 462 6.82 -4.26 -14.99
CA PRO A 462 5.75 -3.97 -14.05
C PRO A 462 5.94 -2.58 -13.44
N ASP A 463 4.85 -2.02 -12.94
CA ASP A 463 4.78 -0.75 -12.22
C ASP A 463 5.39 0.45 -12.96
N PHE A 464 5.18 0.51 -14.28
CA PHE A 464 5.63 1.59 -15.15
C PHE A 464 4.45 2.37 -15.72
N ALA A 465 4.64 3.67 -15.90
CA ALA A 465 3.67 4.51 -16.60
C ALA A 465 4.21 4.96 -17.98
N TYR A 466 3.30 5.23 -18.92
CA TYR A 466 3.60 5.70 -20.27
C TYR A 466 2.71 6.89 -20.58
N ARG A 467 3.34 8.03 -20.82
CA ARG A 467 2.67 9.29 -21.15
C ARG A 467 2.77 9.55 -22.65
N PHE A 468 1.63 9.86 -23.26
CA PHE A 468 1.50 10.24 -24.66
C PHE A 468 1.02 11.68 -24.74
N THR A 469 1.78 12.53 -25.42
CA THR A 469 1.40 13.93 -25.70
C THR A 469 1.62 14.25 -27.17
N PRO A 470 0.70 14.93 -27.86
CA PRO A 470 0.84 15.21 -29.27
C PRO A 470 2.05 16.14 -29.52
N TYR A 471 2.72 15.93 -30.64
CA TYR A 471 3.67 16.92 -31.15
C TYR A 471 2.92 18.18 -31.56
N VAL A 472 3.51 19.35 -31.31
CA VAL A 472 2.99 20.59 -31.88
C VAL A 472 3.45 20.72 -33.34
N THR A 473 2.66 21.40 -34.18
CA THR A 473 3.00 21.55 -35.61
C THR A 473 4.38 22.19 -35.78
N GLY A 474 5.26 21.51 -36.52
CA GLY A 474 6.64 21.92 -36.76
C GLY A 474 7.65 21.48 -35.69
N GLU A 475 7.19 20.83 -34.61
CA GLU A 475 8.08 20.15 -33.66
C GLU A 475 8.77 18.95 -34.36
N LYS A 476 10.06 18.76 -34.09
CA LYS A 476 10.82 17.64 -34.66
C LYS A 476 10.46 16.34 -33.96
N ILE A 477 10.28 15.30 -34.77
CA ILE A 477 9.96 13.95 -34.30
C ILE A 477 11.18 13.30 -33.64
N ARG A 478 10.99 12.71 -32.45
CA ARG A 478 12.03 11.95 -31.75
C ARG A 478 12.51 10.77 -32.61
N PRO A 479 13.83 10.50 -32.66
CA PRO A 479 14.35 9.33 -33.35
C PRO A 479 13.83 8.04 -32.69
N GLN A 480 13.66 6.98 -33.48
CA GLN A 480 13.36 5.66 -32.92
C GLN A 480 14.61 5.00 -32.34
N VAL A 481 14.50 4.48 -31.12
CA VAL A 481 15.57 3.71 -30.47
C VAL A 481 15.28 2.23 -30.59
N LYS A 482 16.20 1.48 -31.19
CA LYS A 482 16.17 0.03 -31.21
C LYS A 482 17.48 -0.46 -30.60
N ALA A 483 17.36 -1.10 -29.44
CA ALA A 483 18.47 -1.65 -28.69
C ALA A 483 18.15 -3.08 -28.27
N THR A 484 19.17 -3.95 -28.28
CA THR A 484 19.04 -5.33 -27.83
C THR A 484 20.25 -5.74 -27.02
N ALA A 485 20.07 -6.73 -26.15
CA ALA A 485 21.12 -7.49 -25.51
C ALA A 485 21.01 -8.96 -25.93
N ASN A 486 22.14 -9.63 -26.11
CA ASN A 486 22.15 -11.05 -26.48
C ASN A 486 21.64 -11.97 -25.35
N ILE A 487 21.83 -11.56 -24.09
CA ILE A 487 21.35 -12.23 -22.89
C ILE A 487 20.92 -11.17 -21.87
N VAL A 488 19.88 -11.45 -21.09
CA VAL A 488 19.34 -10.55 -20.07
C VAL A 488 19.43 -11.11 -18.65
N GLN A 489 19.89 -12.36 -18.51
CA GLN A 489 20.09 -13.01 -17.22
C GLN A 489 21.27 -13.99 -17.29
N GLY A 490 22.00 -14.14 -16.20
CA GLY A 490 23.01 -15.18 -16.02
C GLY A 490 23.89 -14.95 -14.79
N SER A 491 24.75 -15.92 -14.47
CA SER A 491 25.63 -15.87 -13.30
C SER A 491 26.78 -14.86 -13.47
N ALA A 492 27.17 -14.20 -12.39
CA ALA A 492 28.37 -13.36 -12.37
C ALA A 492 29.67 -14.19 -12.55
N PRO A 493 30.68 -13.73 -13.34
CA PRO A 493 30.63 -12.54 -14.17
C PRO A 493 29.82 -12.76 -15.46
N LEU A 494 28.87 -11.87 -15.74
CA LEU A 494 27.98 -11.97 -16.91
C LEU A 494 28.46 -11.02 -18.01
N THR A 495 28.91 -11.57 -19.14
CA THR A 495 29.28 -10.77 -20.32
C THR A 495 28.11 -10.64 -21.30
N VAL A 496 27.67 -9.40 -21.52
CA VAL A 496 26.55 -9.05 -22.36
C VAL A 496 27.04 -8.24 -23.56
N ASN A 497 26.61 -8.64 -24.76
CA ASN A 497 26.82 -7.90 -26.00
C ASN A 497 25.55 -7.12 -26.31
N PHE A 498 25.71 -5.81 -26.40
CA PHE A 498 24.64 -4.88 -26.74
C PHE A 498 24.74 -4.48 -28.21
N SER A 499 23.60 -4.15 -28.80
CA SER A 499 23.56 -3.56 -30.13
C SER A 499 22.47 -2.51 -30.24
N ALA A 500 22.76 -1.43 -30.95
CA ALA A 500 21.81 -0.39 -31.29
C ALA A 500 21.82 -0.08 -32.79
N GLU A 501 20.65 0.17 -33.36
CA GLU A 501 20.50 0.49 -34.78
C GLU A 501 20.49 2.01 -35.05
N GLY A 502 20.65 2.40 -36.31
CA GLY A 502 20.55 3.78 -36.77
C GLY A 502 21.90 4.47 -37.02
N ASN A 503 21.84 5.71 -37.52
CA ASN A 503 23.00 6.60 -37.64
C ASN A 503 22.82 7.76 -36.65
N LEU A 504 23.05 7.46 -35.37
CA LEU A 504 22.80 8.35 -34.23
C LEU A 504 24.06 8.43 -33.35
N SER A 505 24.12 9.39 -32.43
CA SER A 505 25.08 9.33 -31.33
C SER A 505 24.53 8.48 -30.19
N TYR A 506 25.35 7.63 -29.56
CA TYR A 506 24.94 6.70 -28.51
C TYR A 506 25.57 7.07 -27.16
N SER A 507 24.81 6.87 -26.09
CA SER A 507 25.26 7.01 -24.71
C SER A 507 24.61 5.92 -23.87
N TRP A 508 25.36 4.85 -23.63
CA TRP A 508 25.01 3.75 -22.75
C TRP A 508 25.41 4.06 -21.31
N ASP A 509 24.53 3.74 -20.38
CA ASP A 509 24.79 3.58 -18.95
C ASP A 509 24.37 2.16 -18.59
N PHE A 510 25.32 1.34 -18.17
CA PHE A 510 25.08 -0.07 -17.87
C PHE A 510 24.45 -0.28 -16.48
N GLY A 511 24.28 0.77 -15.69
CA GLY A 511 23.65 0.70 -14.36
C GLY A 511 24.59 0.24 -13.24
N ASP A 512 25.86 -0.01 -13.55
CA ASP A 512 26.93 -0.34 -12.58
C ASP A 512 27.96 0.79 -12.41
N GLY A 513 27.65 1.98 -12.95
CA GLY A 513 28.52 3.15 -12.96
C GLY A 513 29.46 3.23 -14.16
N THR A 514 29.45 2.23 -15.06
CA THR A 514 30.19 2.27 -16.32
C THR A 514 29.31 2.70 -17.49
N THR A 515 29.93 3.27 -18.52
CA THR A 515 29.26 3.86 -19.67
C THR A 515 29.98 3.55 -20.98
N SER A 516 29.27 3.63 -22.12
CA SER A 516 29.88 3.53 -23.44
C SER A 516 29.21 4.48 -24.45
N THR A 517 29.94 4.90 -25.48
CA THR A 517 29.41 5.66 -26.62
C THR A 517 29.43 4.87 -27.92
N GLU A 518 29.81 3.59 -27.87
CA GLU A 518 29.82 2.69 -29.03
C GLU A 518 28.38 2.29 -29.40
N SER A 519 28.13 2.00 -30.68
CA SER A 519 26.82 1.48 -31.10
C SER A 519 26.58 0.04 -30.64
N ASN A 520 27.64 -0.78 -30.58
CA ASN A 520 27.57 -2.19 -30.21
C ASN A 520 28.61 -2.55 -29.12
N PRO A 521 28.47 -2.06 -27.88
CA PRO A 521 29.44 -2.33 -26.83
C PRO A 521 29.29 -3.75 -26.26
N THR A 522 30.41 -4.30 -25.80
CA THR A 522 30.44 -5.48 -24.93
C THR A 522 30.71 -5.02 -23.50
N HIS A 523 29.90 -5.49 -22.53
CA HIS A 523 30.06 -5.15 -21.12
C HIS A 523 30.00 -6.39 -20.23
N THR A 524 30.78 -6.41 -19.15
CA THR A 524 30.84 -7.54 -18.21
C THR A 524 30.48 -7.08 -16.80
N TYR A 525 29.34 -7.56 -16.30
CA TYR A 525 28.92 -7.35 -14.92
C TYR A 525 29.64 -8.33 -14.00
N GLN A 526 30.44 -7.81 -13.06
CA GLN A 526 31.28 -8.63 -12.18
C GLN A 526 30.52 -9.17 -10.96
N ASP A 527 29.54 -8.40 -10.49
CA ASP A 527 28.83 -8.68 -9.24
C ASP A 527 27.36 -8.98 -9.53
N MET A 528 26.77 -9.82 -8.69
CA MET A 528 25.34 -10.08 -8.74
C MET A 528 24.55 -8.79 -8.48
N GLY A 529 23.44 -8.64 -9.18
CA GLY A 529 22.65 -7.42 -9.10
C GLY A 529 21.66 -7.33 -10.25
N GLN A 530 20.64 -6.51 -10.04
CA GLN A 530 19.73 -6.12 -11.12
C GLN A 530 20.19 -4.76 -11.63
N TYR A 531 20.70 -4.73 -12.85
CA TYR A 531 21.21 -3.53 -13.50
C TYR A 531 20.18 -3.01 -14.48
N THR A 532 19.92 -1.70 -14.46
CA THR A 532 19.07 -1.04 -15.44
C THR A 532 19.96 -0.40 -16.48
N VAL A 533 20.02 -1.01 -17.67
CA VAL A 533 20.77 -0.48 -18.81
C VAL A 533 19.94 0.61 -19.46
N ASN A 534 20.52 1.80 -19.61
CA ASN A 534 19.91 2.92 -20.30
C ASN A 534 20.72 3.22 -21.56
N LEU A 535 20.07 3.24 -22.71
CA LEU A 535 20.63 3.80 -23.93
C LEU A 535 19.93 5.11 -24.25
N LYS A 536 20.67 6.21 -24.26
CA LYS A 536 20.23 7.47 -24.85
C LYS A 536 20.85 7.61 -26.24
N VAL A 537 20.03 7.93 -27.24
CA VAL A 537 20.47 8.29 -28.58
C VAL A 537 20.13 9.73 -28.91
N ALA A 538 20.89 10.35 -29.82
CA ALA A 538 20.56 11.65 -30.39
C ALA A 538 20.80 11.66 -31.91
N ASP A 539 19.93 12.38 -32.64
CA ASP A 539 20.14 12.67 -34.06
C ASP A 539 21.17 13.81 -34.26
N ALA A 540 21.51 14.11 -35.52
CA ALA A 540 22.49 15.13 -35.86
C ALA A 540 22.07 16.55 -35.43
N GLU A 541 20.79 16.74 -35.15
CA GLU A 541 20.17 17.99 -34.77
C GLU A 541 19.92 18.10 -33.25
N GLY A 542 20.27 17.06 -32.48
CA GLY A 542 20.21 17.04 -31.00
C GLY A 542 18.89 16.54 -30.40
N THR A 543 17.94 16.04 -31.21
CA THR A 543 16.71 15.41 -30.69
C THR A 543 17.05 14.06 -30.07
N THR A 544 16.58 13.81 -28.85
CA THR A 544 16.98 12.61 -28.10
C THR A 544 15.84 11.64 -27.89
N SER A 545 16.17 10.34 -27.82
CA SER A 545 15.29 9.32 -27.28
C SER A 545 16.09 8.33 -26.44
N THR A 546 15.44 7.69 -25.48
CA THR A 546 16.06 6.77 -24.52
C THR A 546 15.29 5.46 -24.50
N THR A 547 15.99 4.35 -24.37
CA THR A 547 15.37 3.07 -24.00
C THR A 547 16.07 2.50 -22.78
N ALA A 548 15.34 1.73 -21.99
CA ALA A 548 15.88 1.08 -20.80
C ALA A 548 15.40 -0.37 -20.72
N PHE A 549 16.26 -1.25 -20.21
CA PHE A 549 15.93 -2.64 -19.93
C PHE A 549 16.82 -3.20 -18.83
N LYS A 550 16.39 -4.29 -18.20
CA LYS A 550 17.08 -4.88 -17.04
C LYS A 550 17.99 -6.03 -17.46
N ILE A 551 19.17 -6.09 -16.83
CA ILE A 551 20.05 -7.26 -16.82
C ILE A 551 20.07 -7.81 -15.40
N ASP A 552 19.69 -9.07 -15.25
CA ASP A 552 19.65 -9.76 -13.96
C ASP A 552 20.88 -10.67 -13.80
N VAL A 553 21.82 -10.20 -13.00
CA VAL A 553 23.07 -10.92 -12.75
C VAL A 553 22.92 -11.70 -11.45
N LEU A 554 22.92 -13.02 -11.59
CA LEU A 554 22.75 -13.96 -10.50
C LEU A 554 24.07 -14.17 -9.73
N PRO A 555 24.01 -14.66 -8.48
CA PRO A 555 25.21 -14.96 -7.71
C PRO A 555 26.19 -15.83 -8.49
N LYS A 556 27.48 -15.54 -8.33
CA LYS A 556 28.53 -16.40 -8.85
C LYS A 556 28.49 -17.74 -8.12
N THR A 557 28.30 -18.82 -8.85
CA THR A 557 28.41 -20.18 -8.30
C THR A 557 29.82 -20.72 -8.39
N PRO A 558 30.33 -21.37 -7.33
CA PRO A 558 31.43 -22.31 -7.45
C PRO A 558 31.00 -23.44 -8.41
N VAL A 559 31.63 -23.47 -9.57
CA VAL A 559 31.38 -24.44 -10.64
C VAL A 559 31.99 -25.78 -10.23
N ASP A 560 31.18 -26.69 -9.66
CA ASP A 560 31.47 -28.13 -9.71
C ASP A 560 30.66 -28.77 -10.87
N MET A 561 31.01 -28.35 -12.09
CA MET A 561 30.37 -28.77 -13.34
C MET A 561 31.02 -30.05 -13.90
N GLY A 562 31.45 -30.97 -13.03
CA GLY A 562 32.03 -32.25 -13.43
C GLY A 562 31.13 -33.00 -14.44
N THR A 563 31.69 -33.99 -15.15
CA THR A 563 30.93 -34.80 -16.11
C THR A 563 30.07 -35.85 -15.40
N TYR A 564 29.11 -35.40 -14.61
CA TYR A 564 28.17 -36.28 -13.93
C TYR A 564 27.06 -36.72 -14.89
N LYS A 565 26.76 -38.01 -14.90
CA LYS A 565 25.72 -38.61 -15.74
C LYS A 565 24.54 -39.16 -14.93
N GLU A 566 24.65 -39.12 -13.61
CA GLU A 566 23.70 -39.74 -12.70
C GLU A 566 23.36 -38.79 -11.55
N PHE A 567 22.13 -38.88 -11.07
CA PHE A 567 21.64 -38.12 -9.93
C PHE A 567 22.45 -38.49 -8.66
N PRO A 568 22.90 -37.50 -7.85
CA PRO A 568 22.46 -36.10 -7.84
C PRO A 568 23.42 -35.13 -8.57
N GLY A 569 24.36 -35.64 -9.36
CA GLY A 569 25.47 -34.84 -9.87
C GLY A 569 26.58 -34.67 -8.82
N SER A 570 27.01 -33.43 -8.59
CA SER A 570 28.00 -33.11 -7.55
C SER A 570 27.50 -33.53 -6.16
N LYS A 571 28.42 -34.07 -5.36
CA LYS A 571 28.22 -34.40 -3.94
C LYS A 571 28.80 -33.34 -3.00
N ASP A 572 29.36 -32.25 -3.54
CA ASP A 572 29.84 -31.15 -2.70
C ASP A 572 28.68 -30.58 -1.87
N GLY A 573 28.90 -30.36 -0.58
CA GLY A 573 27.87 -29.92 0.37
C GLY A 573 26.64 -30.83 0.49
N LEU A 574 26.65 -32.07 -0.02
CA LEU A 574 25.50 -32.98 0.04
C LEU A 574 25.28 -33.48 1.48
N VAL A 575 24.07 -33.25 1.98
CA VAL A 575 23.63 -33.64 3.33
C VAL A 575 22.75 -34.88 3.29
N PHE A 576 21.87 -34.99 2.30
CA PHE A 576 20.94 -36.11 2.14
C PHE A 576 20.78 -36.50 0.68
N LEU A 577 20.60 -37.79 0.41
CA LEU A 577 20.36 -38.32 -0.93
C LEU A 577 19.39 -39.50 -0.92
N TRP A 578 18.30 -39.37 -1.67
CA TRP A 578 17.47 -40.46 -2.15
C TRP A 578 17.50 -40.48 -3.68
N ASN A 579 18.09 -41.52 -4.28
CA ASN A 579 18.22 -41.62 -5.74
C ASN A 579 17.24 -42.63 -6.38
N GLY A 580 16.26 -43.11 -5.61
CA GLY A 580 15.31 -44.14 -6.05
C GLY A 580 15.83 -45.58 -5.94
N SER A 581 17.01 -45.82 -5.36
CA SER A 581 17.51 -47.19 -5.15
C SER A 581 16.83 -47.85 -3.94
N LEU A 582 16.21 -49.01 -4.16
CA LEU A 582 15.63 -49.82 -3.09
C LEU A 582 16.66 -50.31 -2.07
N GLU A 583 17.96 -50.32 -2.42
CA GLU A 583 19.04 -50.63 -1.49
C GLU A 583 19.16 -49.57 -0.37
N GLN A 584 18.73 -48.33 -0.63
CA GLN A 584 18.70 -47.23 0.36
C GLN A 584 17.47 -47.29 1.28
N SER A 585 16.55 -48.25 1.12
CA SER A 585 15.31 -48.33 1.93
C SER A 585 15.57 -48.41 3.44
N ASN A 586 16.75 -48.91 3.87
CA ASN A 586 17.14 -48.94 5.27
C ASN A 586 17.50 -47.56 5.85
N GLU A 587 17.79 -46.56 5.00
CA GLU A 587 18.17 -45.19 5.37
C GLU A 587 16.95 -44.31 5.69
N ILE A 588 15.74 -44.81 5.41
CA ILE A 588 14.48 -44.15 5.73
C ILE A 588 13.63 -45.02 6.65
N GLU A 589 12.69 -44.40 7.34
CA GLU A 589 11.64 -45.05 8.12
C GLU A 589 10.29 -44.66 7.50
N LEU A 590 9.46 -45.66 7.22
CA LEU A 590 8.10 -45.47 6.69
C LEU A 590 7.13 -45.49 7.86
N LEU A 591 6.35 -44.43 7.99
CA LEU A 591 5.27 -44.30 8.97
C LEU A 591 3.92 -44.24 8.26
N ASP A 592 2.91 -44.75 8.94
CA ASP A 592 1.53 -44.83 8.45
C ASP A 592 1.41 -45.52 7.09
N GLY A 593 0.72 -44.92 6.12
CA GLY A 593 0.50 -45.46 4.79
C GLY A 593 1.60 -45.14 3.77
N ALA A 594 2.75 -44.61 4.19
CA ALA A 594 3.85 -44.31 3.28
C ALA A 594 4.44 -45.59 2.67
N ALA A 595 4.80 -45.52 1.39
CA ALA A 595 5.32 -46.67 0.66
C ALA A 595 6.44 -46.28 -0.30
N ILE A 596 7.26 -47.27 -0.65
CA ILE A 596 8.23 -47.17 -1.74
C ILE A 596 7.68 -48.00 -2.89
N THR A 597 7.52 -47.39 -4.06
CA THR A 597 7.04 -48.07 -5.26
C THR A 597 8.13 -48.99 -5.83
N VAL A 598 7.75 -49.88 -6.74
CA VAL A 598 8.70 -50.82 -7.38
C VAL A 598 9.78 -50.13 -8.21
N ASP A 599 9.52 -48.91 -8.66
CA ASP A 599 10.45 -48.03 -9.38
C ASP A 599 11.19 -47.04 -8.45
N GLY A 600 11.05 -47.20 -7.12
CA GLY A 600 11.82 -46.44 -6.14
C GLY A 600 11.27 -45.05 -5.82
N GLN A 601 10.06 -44.71 -6.27
CA GLN A 601 9.37 -43.49 -5.88
C GLN A 601 8.83 -43.63 -4.46
N LEU A 602 8.85 -42.53 -3.73
CA LEU A 602 8.29 -42.42 -2.40
C LEU A 602 6.85 -41.93 -2.51
N ASP A 603 5.88 -42.78 -2.17
CA ASP A 603 4.46 -42.43 -2.11
C ASP A 603 4.14 -41.94 -0.69
N VAL A 604 3.82 -40.65 -0.59
CA VAL A 604 3.54 -39.96 0.68
C VAL A 604 2.06 -39.59 0.81
N SER A 605 1.19 -40.15 -0.05
CA SER A 605 -0.21 -39.74 -0.14
C SER A 605 -1.02 -39.93 1.14
N ASN A 606 -0.62 -40.89 1.98
CA ASN A 606 -1.30 -41.21 3.25
C ASN A 606 -0.29 -41.56 4.36
N GLY A 607 0.92 -41.02 4.32
CA GLY A 607 1.90 -41.29 5.36
C GLY A 607 3.13 -40.41 5.29
N THR A 608 4.06 -40.72 6.19
CA THR A 608 5.23 -39.91 6.45
C THR A 608 6.48 -40.75 6.30
N ILE A 609 7.53 -40.18 5.70
CA ILE A 609 8.83 -40.84 5.59
C ILE A 609 9.87 -40.03 6.34
N LEU A 610 10.62 -40.69 7.22
CA LEU A 610 11.67 -40.07 8.03
C LEU A 610 13.05 -40.56 7.57
N PRO A 611 13.87 -39.70 6.97
CA PRO A 611 15.30 -39.92 6.84
C PRO A 611 16.01 -40.16 8.18
N LYS A 612 16.82 -41.22 8.26
CA LYS A 612 17.60 -41.53 9.46
C LYS A 612 18.92 -40.76 9.48
N ASN A 613 19.39 -40.43 10.69
CA ASN A 613 20.73 -39.89 10.96
C ASN A 613 21.10 -38.59 10.20
N VAL A 614 20.12 -37.79 9.77
CA VAL A 614 20.38 -36.57 8.96
C VAL A 614 20.11 -35.26 9.69
N ASN A 615 19.18 -35.25 10.66
CA ASN A 615 18.63 -34.02 11.26
C ASN A 615 19.71 -33.06 11.80
N GLU A 616 20.61 -33.58 12.65
CA GLU A 616 21.69 -32.78 13.23
C GLU A 616 22.73 -32.36 12.20
N ILE A 617 22.98 -33.18 11.18
CA ILE A 617 23.91 -32.84 10.09
C ILE A 617 23.33 -31.68 9.29
N LEU A 618 22.05 -31.76 8.91
CA LEU A 618 21.36 -30.72 8.17
C LEU A 618 21.36 -29.39 8.92
N LEU A 619 20.99 -29.41 10.21
CA LEU A 619 20.99 -28.23 11.06
C LEU A 619 22.38 -27.57 11.09
N ASN A 620 23.40 -28.33 11.50
CA ASN A 620 24.74 -27.79 11.72
C ASN A 620 25.38 -27.27 10.44
N GLU A 621 25.23 -28.01 9.33
CA GLU A 621 25.82 -27.59 8.06
C GLU A 621 25.13 -26.35 7.48
N CYS A 622 23.80 -26.25 7.57
CA CYS A 622 23.08 -25.05 7.12
C CYS A 622 23.40 -23.83 7.99
N GLN A 623 23.48 -23.96 9.32
CA GLN A 623 23.88 -22.87 10.21
C GLN A 623 25.31 -22.39 9.92
N LYS A 624 26.21 -23.32 9.61
CA LYS A 624 27.61 -23.03 9.34
C LYS A 624 27.80 -22.36 7.97
N SER A 625 27.13 -22.85 6.93
CA SER A 625 27.26 -22.30 5.58
C SER A 625 26.39 -21.07 5.33
N ASN A 626 25.31 -20.92 6.11
CA ASN A 626 24.19 -20.02 5.83
C ASN A 626 23.59 -20.23 4.44
N GLN A 627 23.60 -21.48 3.96
CA GLN A 627 23.14 -21.89 2.65
C GLN A 627 22.36 -23.20 2.76
N PHE A 628 21.32 -23.32 1.94
CA PHE A 628 20.44 -24.49 1.92
C PHE A 628 19.92 -24.69 0.51
N THR A 629 20.00 -25.90 -0.01
CA THR A 629 19.29 -26.26 -1.23
C THR A 629 18.53 -27.55 -1.06
N LEU A 630 17.28 -27.55 -1.51
CA LEU A 630 16.47 -28.75 -1.72
C LEU A 630 16.27 -28.97 -3.21
N GLU A 631 16.59 -30.17 -3.68
CA GLU A 631 16.31 -30.66 -5.02
C GLU A 631 15.40 -31.89 -4.93
N CYS A 632 14.32 -31.93 -5.71
CA CYS A 632 13.46 -33.11 -5.80
C CYS A 632 12.70 -33.19 -7.12
N LEU A 633 12.20 -34.39 -7.45
CA LEU A 633 11.19 -34.61 -8.48
C LEU A 633 9.85 -34.90 -7.79
N ILE A 634 8.78 -34.23 -8.22
CA ILE A 634 7.43 -34.45 -7.70
C ILE A 634 6.45 -34.85 -8.81
N THR A 635 5.47 -35.69 -8.49
CA THR A 635 4.33 -35.99 -9.37
C THR A 635 3.05 -36.07 -8.55
N THR A 636 1.98 -35.41 -8.98
CA THR A 636 0.67 -35.49 -8.33
C THR A 636 -0.47 -35.45 -9.34
N GLU A 637 -1.59 -36.09 -9.01
CA GLU A 637 -2.85 -35.94 -9.75
C GLU A 637 -3.73 -34.84 -9.14
N ASN A 638 -3.47 -34.45 -7.89
CA ASN A 638 -4.32 -33.54 -7.13
C ASN A 638 -3.76 -32.11 -7.14
N LEU A 639 -4.38 -31.27 -7.96
CA LEU A 639 -4.02 -29.85 -8.11
C LEU A 639 -4.76 -28.92 -7.14
N ASN A 640 -5.73 -29.40 -6.36
CA ASN A 640 -6.57 -28.57 -5.51
C ASN A 640 -6.37 -28.94 -4.03
N GLN A 641 -5.14 -28.75 -3.55
CA GLN A 641 -4.77 -29.06 -2.16
C GLN A 641 -4.75 -27.81 -1.28
N SER A 642 -5.28 -27.92 -0.06
CA SER A 642 -5.30 -26.84 0.93
C SER A 642 -3.88 -26.62 1.48
N GLY A 643 -3.33 -25.44 1.22
CA GLY A 643 -1.90 -25.17 1.32
C GLY A 643 -1.38 -24.67 2.68
N PRO A 644 -0.06 -24.78 2.93
CA PRO A 644 0.84 -25.69 2.23
C PRO A 644 0.52 -27.14 2.63
N ALA A 645 0.13 -27.97 1.68
CA ALA A 645 0.12 -29.43 1.80
C ALA A 645 1.57 -29.91 1.75
N ARG A 646 1.98 -30.79 2.66
CA ARG A 646 3.40 -30.98 3.01
C ARG A 646 4.10 -32.00 2.12
N ILE A 647 5.07 -31.50 1.35
CA ILE A 647 5.89 -32.30 0.45
C ILE A 647 7.16 -32.73 1.18
N ILE A 648 8.01 -31.76 1.57
CA ILE A 648 9.25 -31.97 2.34
C ILE A 648 9.31 -30.89 3.41
N THR A 649 9.48 -31.28 4.68
CA THR A 649 9.56 -30.31 5.79
C THR A 649 10.69 -30.64 6.75
N PHE A 650 11.25 -29.60 7.36
CA PHE A 650 12.18 -29.71 8.48
C PHE A 650 11.55 -29.02 9.68
N SER A 651 10.91 -29.80 10.54
CA SER A 651 9.97 -29.29 11.53
C SER A 651 9.90 -30.12 12.80
N ASN A 652 9.42 -29.49 13.87
CA ASN A 652 9.03 -30.17 15.11
C ASN A 652 7.51 -30.42 15.15
N ASP A 653 6.73 -29.44 14.70
CA ASP A 653 5.27 -29.48 14.69
C ASP A 653 4.67 -28.45 13.72
N ILE A 654 3.34 -28.34 13.72
CA ILE A 654 2.61 -27.50 12.76
C ILE A 654 2.87 -26.00 12.94
N THR A 655 3.42 -25.59 14.08
CA THR A 655 3.70 -24.21 14.50
C THR A 655 5.20 -23.88 14.56
N HIS A 656 6.10 -24.87 14.61
CA HIS A 656 7.55 -24.66 14.71
C HIS A 656 8.28 -25.40 13.60
N ARG A 657 8.77 -24.64 12.59
CA ARG A 657 9.39 -25.19 11.38
C ARG A 657 10.58 -24.36 10.94
N ASN A 658 11.68 -25.03 10.61
CA ASN A 658 12.81 -24.40 9.95
C ASN A 658 12.56 -24.21 8.45
N PHE A 659 11.94 -25.21 7.81
CA PHE A 659 11.69 -25.21 6.36
C PHE A 659 10.39 -25.96 6.00
N THR A 660 9.71 -25.50 4.95
CA THR A 660 8.62 -26.22 4.28
C THR A 660 8.74 -26.02 2.77
N LEU A 661 8.74 -27.14 2.04
CA LEU A 661 8.27 -27.23 0.66
C LEU A 661 6.88 -27.87 0.68
N GLY A 662 5.90 -27.20 0.10
CA GLY A 662 4.53 -27.66 0.04
C GLY A 662 3.82 -27.31 -1.26
N GLN A 663 2.54 -27.65 -1.34
CA GLN A 663 1.65 -27.26 -2.42
C GLN A 663 0.47 -26.46 -1.88
N GLU A 664 0.13 -25.36 -2.53
CA GLU A 664 -1.11 -24.61 -2.31
C GLU A 664 -1.83 -24.44 -3.64
N SER A 665 -3.06 -24.95 -3.73
CA SER A 665 -3.72 -25.11 -5.04
C SER A 665 -2.76 -25.81 -6.01
N ASN A 666 -2.54 -25.28 -7.22
CA ASN A 666 -1.64 -25.85 -8.21
C ASN A 666 -0.25 -25.20 -8.21
N ARG A 667 0.19 -24.59 -7.10
CA ARG A 667 1.48 -23.90 -6.98
C ARG A 667 2.34 -24.50 -5.88
N ILE A 668 3.65 -24.35 -6.02
CA ILE A 668 4.60 -24.72 -4.97
C ILE A 668 4.61 -23.61 -3.94
N ALA A 669 4.52 -23.97 -2.67
CA ALA A 669 4.56 -23.05 -1.54
C ALA A 669 5.82 -23.31 -0.71
N VAL A 670 6.55 -22.26 -0.37
CA VAL A 670 7.78 -22.35 0.44
C VAL A 670 7.68 -21.48 1.67
N ARG A 671 8.18 -22.01 2.79
CA ARG A 671 8.43 -21.26 4.03
C ARG A 671 9.83 -21.56 4.53
N ILE A 672 10.56 -20.52 4.89
CA ILE A 672 11.91 -20.62 5.45
C ILE A 672 11.95 -19.76 6.70
N ARG A 673 12.37 -20.33 7.83
CA ARG A 673 12.56 -19.61 9.08
C ARG A 673 13.91 -18.90 9.05
N THR A 674 13.90 -17.61 9.37
CA THR A 674 15.09 -16.80 9.67
C THR A 674 14.78 -15.91 10.87
N PRO A 675 15.76 -15.16 11.42
CA PRO A 675 15.49 -14.21 12.50
C PRO A 675 14.51 -13.09 12.15
N ARG A 676 14.08 -12.96 10.88
CA ARG A 676 13.12 -11.95 10.40
C ARG A 676 11.72 -12.50 10.14
N THR A 677 11.53 -13.81 10.29
CA THR A 677 10.25 -14.49 10.09
C THR A 677 9.76 -15.09 11.40
N GLY A 678 8.46 -15.36 11.51
CA GLY A 678 7.91 -16.08 12.66
C GLY A 678 8.43 -17.52 12.78
N GLU A 679 8.12 -18.16 13.92
CA GLU A 679 8.54 -19.53 14.32
C GLU A 679 8.22 -20.64 13.30
N ASN A 680 7.29 -20.37 12.38
CA ASN A 680 6.85 -21.27 11.32
C ASN A 680 7.26 -20.78 9.91
N GLY A 681 8.19 -19.84 9.82
CA GLY A 681 8.54 -19.12 8.58
C GLY A 681 7.47 -18.13 8.10
N MET A 682 6.46 -17.81 8.93
CA MET A 682 5.43 -16.81 8.60
C MET A 682 6.07 -15.42 8.41
N GLY A 683 5.65 -14.68 7.38
CA GLY A 683 6.28 -13.43 6.96
C GLY A 683 7.39 -13.60 5.90
N GLY A 684 7.90 -14.83 5.71
CA GLY A 684 8.81 -15.21 4.61
C GLY A 684 8.19 -16.22 3.63
N GLU A 685 6.88 -16.43 3.69
CA GLU A 685 6.13 -17.36 2.83
C GLU A 685 5.95 -16.81 1.41
N PHE A 686 6.08 -17.67 0.41
CA PHE A 686 5.76 -17.35 -0.97
C PHE A 686 5.39 -18.59 -1.78
N SER A 687 4.68 -18.39 -2.89
CA SER A 687 4.29 -19.46 -3.80
C SER A 687 4.76 -19.20 -5.23
N PHE A 688 5.38 -20.19 -5.86
CA PHE A 688 5.97 -20.09 -7.20
C PHE A 688 5.65 -21.30 -8.05
N GLY A 689 5.87 -21.15 -9.36
CA GLY A 689 5.68 -22.24 -10.30
C GLY A 689 4.23 -22.71 -10.45
N LYS A 690 4.02 -23.58 -11.42
CA LYS A 690 2.74 -24.25 -11.65
C LYS A 690 3.00 -25.76 -11.68
N ILE A 691 2.19 -26.50 -10.95
CA ILE A 691 2.16 -27.95 -10.96
C ILE A 691 1.11 -28.39 -11.98
N GLU A 692 1.49 -29.31 -12.85
CA GLU A 692 0.57 -29.92 -13.81
C GLU A 692 0.28 -31.36 -13.40
N SER A 693 -0.98 -31.78 -13.56
CA SER A 693 -1.41 -33.11 -13.13
C SER A 693 -0.65 -34.17 -13.93
N THR A 694 -0.15 -35.20 -13.24
CA THR A 694 0.63 -36.35 -13.75
C THR A 694 1.97 -36.07 -14.42
N ILE A 695 2.34 -34.81 -14.64
CA ILE A 695 3.62 -34.43 -15.23
C ILE A 695 4.67 -34.34 -14.11
N PRO A 696 5.77 -35.11 -14.16
CA PRO A 696 6.86 -34.98 -13.22
C PRO A 696 7.48 -33.58 -13.31
N LEU A 697 7.68 -32.94 -12.16
CA LEU A 697 8.25 -31.61 -12.07
C LEU A 697 9.55 -31.65 -11.28
N HIS A 698 10.65 -31.21 -11.89
CA HIS A 698 11.93 -31.08 -11.19
C HIS A 698 11.99 -29.72 -10.49
N ILE A 699 12.25 -29.73 -9.19
CA ILE A 699 12.23 -28.56 -8.33
C ILE A 699 13.60 -28.42 -7.67
N ILE A 700 14.18 -27.22 -7.75
CA ILE A 700 15.30 -26.81 -6.90
C ILE A 700 14.91 -25.52 -6.17
N VAL A 701 14.98 -25.53 -4.84
CA VAL A 701 14.84 -24.34 -3.99
C VAL A 701 16.16 -24.12 -3.29
N SER A 702 16.88 -23.05 -3.66
CA SER A 702 18.21 -22.74 -3.16
C SER A 702 18.25 -21.39 -2.45
N TYR A 703 18.82 -21.33 -1.25
CA TYR A 703 18.96 -20.14 -0.44
C TYR A 703 20.41 -19.67 -0.39
N PHE A 704 20.63 -18.38 -0.64
CA PHE A 704 21.93 -17.73 -0.57
C PHE A 704 21.79 -16.24 -0.26
N GLU A 705 22.57 -15.75 0.71
CA GLU A 705 22.67 -14.32 1.07
C GLU A 705 21.32 -13.60 1.24
N GLY A 706 20.37 -14.22 1.95
CA GLY A 706 19.06 -13.62 2.21
C GLY A 706 18.05 -13.74 1.07
N ASN A 707 18.43 -14.34 -0.06
CA ASN A 707 17.57 -14.58 -1.21
C ASN A 707 17.27 -16.07 -1.39
N THR A 708 16.12 -16.38 -1.98
CA THR A 708 15.76 -17.75 -2.40
C THR A 708 15.58 -17.79 -3.90
N TYR A 709 16.23 -18.75 -4.55
CA TYR A 709 16.24 -18.97 -5.99
C TYR A 709 15.53 -20.29 -6.26
N CYS A 710 14.45 -20.21 -7.02
CA CYS A 710 13.60 -21.36 -7.29
C CYS A 710 13.66 -21.71 -8.77
N TYR A 711 14.10 -22.93 -9.06
CA TYR A 711 14.22 -23.47 -10.40
C TYR A 711 13.19 -24.56 -10.62
N LEU A 712 12.57 -24.52 -11.79
CA LEU A 712 11.72 -25.58 -12.32
C LEU A 712 12.29 -26.06 -13.63
N ASP A 713 12.50 -27.36 -13.74
CA ASP A 713 13.01 -27.99 -14.95
C ASP A 713 14.30 -27.31 -15.47
N GLY A 714 15.17 -26.93 -14.53
CA GLY A 714 16.46 -26.28 -14.78
C GLY A 714 16.40 -24.76 -15.04
N GLU A 715 15.22 -24.16 -15.18
CA GLU A 715 15.07 -22.71 -15.41
C GLU A 715 14.73 -21.97 -14.10
N LEU A 716 15.34 -20.81 -13.88
CA LEU A 716 15.00 -19.94 -12.74
C LEU A 716 13.64 -19.31 -12.98
N VAL A 717 12.62 -19.71 -12.21
CA VAL A 717 11.25 -19.22 -12.37
C VAL A 717 10.84 -18.19 -11.32
N TYR A 718 11.58 -18.10 -10.21
CA TYR A 718 11.26 -17.17 -9.13
C TYR A 718 12.48 -16.86 -8.25
N THR A 719 12.59 -15.60 -7.81
CA THR A 719 13.54 -15.17 -6.79
C THR A 719 12.81 -14.42 -5.68
N SER A 720 12.96 -14.85 -4.43
CA SER A 720 12.43 -14.16 -3.26
C SER A 720 13.51 -13.33 -2.58
N LYS A 721 13.20 -12.06 -2.29
CA LYS A 721 13.99 -11.18 -1.41
C LYS A 721 13.33 -10.95 -0.04
N SER A 722 12.19 -11.59 0.23
CA SER A 722 11.36 -11.30 1.41
C SER A 722 11.81 -12.03 2.68
N ILE A 723 12.52 -13.16 2.54
CA ILE A 723 12.96 -13.95 3.70
C ILE A 723 14.03 -13.20 4.50
N GLN A 724 15.13 -12.79 3.85
CA GLN A 724 16.29 -12.09 4.45
C GLN A 724 16.87 -12.77 5.71
N GLY A 725 18.06 -12.36 6.17
CA GLY A 725 18.69 -12.95 7.36
C GLY A 725 19.55 -14.18 7.08
N ASN A 726 19.56 -15.14 8.02
CA ASN A 726 20.39 -16.34 7.97
C ASN A 726 19.71 -17.49 8.76
N PHE A 727 20.41 -18.60 8.98
CA PHE A 727 19.85 -19.78 9.66
C PHE A 727 20.22 -19.89 11.15
N SER A 728 20.69 -18.82 11.78
CA SER A 728 21.16 -18.87 13.18
C SER A 728 20.06 -19.23 14.19
N ASN A 729 18.78 -19.07 13.84
CA ASN A 729 17.63 -19.43 14.67
C ASN A 729 16.98 -20.77 14.24
N TRP A 730 17.63 -21.53 13.35
CA TRP A 730 17.21 -22.91 13.13
C TRP A 730 17.49 -23.74 14.38
N GLU A 731 16.56 -24.63 14.71
CA GLU A 731 16.64 -25.49 15.89
C GLU A 731 16.66 -26.95 15.48
N SER A 732 17.02 -27.86 16.40
CA SER A 732 16.88 -29.30 16.15
C SER A 732 15.43 -29.61 15.78
N SER A 733 15.26 -30.32 14.67
CA SER A 733 13.98 -30.60 14.02
C SER A 733 14.05 -31.94 13.30
N ILE A 734 12.91 -32.46 12.87
CA ILE A 734 12.83 -33.71 12.12
C ILE A 734 12.68 -33.40 10.64
N LEU A 735 13.58 -33.92 9.81
CA LEU A 735 13.39 -33.93 8.36
C LEU A 735 12.37 -35.03 8.04
N LEU A 736 11.34 -34.67 7.28
CA LEU A 736 10.29 -35.60 6.89
C LEU A 736 9.77 -35.30 5.50
N PHE A 737 9.26 -36.35 4.84
CA PHE A 737 8.58 -36.28 3.55
C PHE A 737 7.13 -36.71 3.73
N GLY A 738 6.18 -35.94 3.22
CA GLY A 738 4.75 -36.12 3.51
C GLY A 738 4.29 -35.30 4.72
N ASP A 739 3.27 -35.80 5.43
CA ASP A 739 2.66 -35.10 6.56
C ASP A 739 3.58 -35.04 7.77
N GLU A 740 3.25 -34.17 8.73
CA GLU A 740 3.91 -34.24 10.03
C GLU A 740 3.37 -35.45 10.82
N VAL A 741 4.20 -36.01 11.71
CA VAL A 741 3.85 -37.16 12.55
C VAL A 741 2.56 -36.93 13.38
N ASN A 742 2.15 -35.68 13.59
CA ASN A 742 0.90 -35.29 14.26
C ASN A 742 0.00 -34.34 13.42
N GLY A 743 0.22 -34.25 12.10
CA GLY A 743 -0.40 -33.26 11.20
C GLY A 743 -1.70 -33.71 10.51
N SER A 744 -2.30 -32.82 9.72
CA SER A 744 -3.55 -33.08 8.97
C SER A 744 -3.54 -32.53 7.53
N ARG A 745 -2.36 -32.27 6.94
CA ARG A 745 -2.22 -31.64 5.62
C ARG A 745 -1.22 -32.40 4.75
N SER A 746 -1.39 -33.71 4.70
CA SER A 746 -0.58 -34.60 3.87
C SER A 746 -0.66 -34.18 2.40
N TRP A 747 0.48 -34.15 1.72
CA TRP A 747 0.50 -33.95 0.29
C TRP A 747 0.19 -35.26 -0.43
N ILE A 748 -0.78 -35.21 -1.35
CA ILE A 748 -1.16 -36.37 -2.14
C ILE A 748 -0.29 -36.42 -3.38
N GLY A 749 0.70 -37.30 -3.41
CA GLY A 749 1.61 -37.44 -4.55
C GLY A 749 2.83 -38.31 -4.27
N ARG A 750 3.74 -38.32 -5.24
CA ARG A 750 4.98 -39.09 -5.22
C ARG A 750 6.20 -38.20 -5.33
N LEU A 751 7.26 -38.60 -4.63
CA LEU A 751 8.56 -37.96 -4.59
C LEU A 751 9.62 -38.90 -5.16
N ASN A 752 10.59 -38.37 -5.89
CA ASN A 752 11.78 -39.11 -6.29
C ASN A 752 12.98 -38.17 -6.40
N ASN A 753 14.19 -38.72 -6.55
CA ASN A 753 15.43 -37.98 -6.77
C ASN A 753 15.57 -36.78 -5.80
N ILE A 754 15.61 -37.07 -4.49
CA ILE A 754 15.70 -36.05 -3.46
C ILE A 754 17.18 -35.84 -3.10
N ALA A 755 17.65 -34.61 -3.18
CA ALA A 755 18.96 -34.24 -2.68
C ALA A 755 18.86 -32.95 -1.85
N ILE A 756 19.52 -32.94 -0.69
CA ILE A 756 19.59 -31.74 0.17
C ILE A 756 21.04 -31.37 0.33
N TYR A 757 21.33 -30.09 0.16
CA TYR A 757 22.66 -29.53 0.22
C TYR A 757 22.75 -28.40 1.24
N SER A 758 23.91 -28.27 1.89
CA SER A 758 24.28 -27.11 2.71
C SER A 758 25.03 -26.05 1.91
N ARG A 759 24.84 -26.01 0.59
CA ARG A 759 25.42 -25.02 -0.32
C ARG A 759 24.40 -24.51 -1.33
N PHE A 760 24.72 -23.37 -1.92
CA PHE A 760 23.97 -22.77 -3.01
C PHE A 760 24.14 -23.57 -4.30
N ILE A 761 23.03 -23.69 -5.05
CA ILE A 761 22.97 -24.18 -6.42
C ILE A 761 22.40 -23.05 -7.27
N GLY A 762 23.21 -22.59 -8.21
CA GLY A 762 22.87 -21.51 -9.15
C GLY A 762 22.32 -22.03 -10.46
N LEU A 763 21.98 -21.09 -11.34
CA LEU A 763 21.31 -21.35 -12.62
C LEU A 763 22.01 -22.39 -13.50
N ASP A 764 23.33 -22.25 -13.70
CA ASP A 764 24.06 -23.15 -14.61
C ASP A 764 24.09 -24.59 -14.11
N GLU A 765 24.24 -24.80 -12.80
CA GLU A 765 24.20 -26.13 -12.20
C GLU A 765 22.77 -26.69 -12.17
N ALA A 766 21.76 -25.86 -11.90
CA ALA A 766 20.36 -26.27 -11.96
C ALA A 766 19.99 -26.83 -13.34
N LYS A 767 20.46 -26.19 -14.43
CA LYS A 767 20.30 -26.68 -15.81
C LYS A 767 20.95 -28.05 -16.03
N ILE A 768 22.17 -28.24 -15.55
CA ILE A 768 22.85 -29.55 -15.64
C ILE A 768 22.09 -30.61 -14.85
N LYS A 769 21.68 -30.29 -13.63
CA LYS A 769 20.93 -31.20 -12.75
C LYS A 769 19.62 -31.65 -13.38
N TYR A 770 18.87 -30.72 -13.96
CA TYR A 770 17.69 -31.08 -14.74
C TYR A 770 18.02 -32.06 -15.87
N ASN A 771 19.04 -31.76 -16.70
CA ASN A 771 19.46 -32.67 -17.77
C ASN A 771 19.85 -34.08 -17.27
N ILE A 772 20.46 -34.19 -16.08
CA ILE A 772 20.77 -35.49 -15.45
C ILE A 772 19.48 -36.25 -15.12
N THR A 773 18.44 -35.57 -14.64
CA THR A 773 17.14 -36.20 -14.34
C THR A 773 16.37 -36.64 -15.58
N GLN A 774 16.62 -36.02 -16.74
CA GLN A 774 15.98 -36.37 -18.02
C GLN A 774 16.64 -37.57 -18.73
N ASN A 775 17.88 -37.94 -18.39
CA ASN A 775 18.64 -38.99 -19.06
C ASN A 775 18.34 -40.42 -18.56
N LYS A 776 17.13 -40.68 -18.03
CA LYS A 776 16.70 -42.01 -17.58
C LYS A 776 15.36 -42.42 -18.19
#